data_AF-A0A0T0PY69-F1
#
_entry.id   AF-A0A0T0PY69-F1
#
_cell.length_a   1.000
_cell.length_b   1.000
_cell.length_c   1.000
_cell.angle_alpha   90.00
_cell.angle_beta   90.00
_cell.angle_gamma   90.00
#
_symmetry.space_group_name_H-M   'P 1'
#
loop_
_entity.id
_entity.type
_entity.pdbx_description
1 polymer ?
#
loop_
_entity_poly.entity_id
_entity_poly.type
_entity_poly.pdbx_seq_one_letter_code
_entity_poly.pdbx_strand_id
1 'polypeptide(L)'
;MRGAAFGLALRPRPRPTGIAPVAPVTAIDADGWSAQWAEAPPPVFAPDTAPQTIAVARAGFDAAARPTVHVDARVFTRRRRLAYPAHADDTPATVALDDYVYATDAIPGVANNSVETSPKPVAAWAMPHRRVVADAIELEAVAFHRNARAGRMVAAVRFLATDGTTTVSQVVAATTLSTRAGDQQPLPVFACTLDVAALAPGLVTVDAEVYPWIGGAASVLRSADQGAARDFSPRYFLKNAALAAAPPLAYVATTGNDATGVVSTTAATAAAAPFASVKGAIDAVHAAHAATTGVDGAIVRIGAGTFVLAGATAARTQRVAALTIERDPAVARGSAIVTWGAAAFAPRLSAGLTAPVATGCLRFRDLTVQRTGSAFLQGETAARLDIHWEDVALDNNAVSGSWLTRSDNWFFGAVIANMAGTTLGAGANGEQRLLRGVATDLADAAWENWVTLACALTRPGNGTVRDPSKGAIAFQNRFLNPNPANSPLTVTAAAAGDTITGFWAVQNLIEVLRATAGPMIRISSDGPVHGHTDHCGLAHNTVTGHGSAGRYNVFYDNNTNGTRRNHRRMWHHGDLASQLNVKGDVDIADAAATGHMAYQHGVGCRGNFTQFRTNSAGLHLESQAYAGARSVIGASATTRNDPGFVDYRAATAAGNGAGGGDYRLLPGGAARGLLREAVLGHDLAGGVRPAGGDHAAGAYT
;
A
#
# COMPACT_ATOMS: atom_id res chain seq x y z
N MET A 1 -1.78 1.72 95.32
CA MET A 1 -0.88 2.34 94.34
C MET A 1 -1.38 1.99 92.95
N ARG A 2 -1.97 2.96 92.24
CA ARG A 2 -2.46 2.83 90.87
C ARG A 2 -1.39 3.40 89.93
N GLY A 3 -0.81 2.55 89.06
CA GLY A 3 0.16 2.97 88.04
C GLY A 3 -0.56 3.23 86.72
N ALA A 4 -0.49 4.46 86.23
CA ALA A 4 -1.03 4.90 84.95
C ALA A 4 -0.07 4.53 83.80
N ALA A 5 -0.58 3.89 82.75
CA ALA A 5 0.13 3.66 81.50
C ALA A 5 -0.28 4.74 80.47
N PHE A 6 0.68 5.57 80.07
CA PHE A 6 0.50 6.57 79.01
C PHE A 6 0.68 5.90 77.63
N GLY A 7 -0.39 5.88 76.83
CA GLY A 7 -0.34 5.49 75.41
C GLY A 7 0.20 6.64 74.56
N LEU A 8 1.40 6.49 74.00
CA LEU A 8 1.95 7.39 72.98
C LEU A 8 1.39 6.98 71.61
N ALA A 9 0.42 7.73 71.09
CA ALA A 9 -0.03 7.59 69.71
C ALA A 9 0.96 8.28 68.76
N LEU A 10 1.74 7.50 68.00
CA LEU A 10 2.54 8.01 66.89
C LEU A 10 1.61 8.45 65.75
N ARG A 11 1.41 9.77 65.61
CA ARG A 11 0.77 10.36 64.42
C ARG A 11 1.62 10.05 63.17
N PRO A 12 1.03 9.60 62.05
CA PRO A 12 1.74 9.52 60.79
C PRO A 12 2.23 10.91 60.38
N ARG A 13 3.53 11.06 60.11
CA ARG A 13 4.05 12.28 59.47
C ARG A 13 3.39 12.42 58.09
N PRO A 14 2.90 13.62 57.71
CA PRO A 14 2.45 13.85 56.34
C PRO A 14 3.62 13.57 55.40
N ARG A 15 3.39 12.68 54.44
CA ARG A 15 4.27 12.44 53.30
C ARG A 15 4.43 13.80 52.59
N PRO A 16 5.64 14.31 52.34
CA PRO A 16 5.79 15.51 51.55
C PRO A 16 5.12 15.26 50.20
N THR A 17 4.09 16.06 49.90
CA THR A 17 3.51 16.14 48.56
C THR A 17 4.62 16.66 47.66
N GLY A 18 5.29 15.76 46.94
CA GLY A 18 6.18 16.16 45.85
C GLY A 18 5.36 17.06 44.93
N ILE A 19 5.81 18.31 44.79
CA ILE A 19 5.28 19.23 43.78
C ILE A 19 5.41 18.47 42.45
N ALA A 20 4.28 18.23 41.77
CA ALA A 20 4.31 17.64 40.45
C ALA A 20 5.25 18.51 39.59
N PRO A 21 6.23 17.93 38.89
CA PRO A 21 7.14 18.72 38.07
C PRO A 21 6.32 19.60 37.13
N VAL A 22 6.62 20.90 37.13
CA VAL A 22 5.97 21.88 36.26
C VAL A 22 6.17 21.42 34.82
N ALA A 23 5.09 21.34 34.05
CA ALA A 23 5.18 20.95 32.65
C ALA A 23 6.06 21.95 31.88
N PRO A 24 6.94 21.50 30.98
CA PRO A 24 7.87 22.38 30.27
C PRO A 24 7.17 23.33 29.29
N VAL A 25 5.91 23.05 28.96
CA VAL A 25 5.06 23.82 28.05
C VAL A 25 3.73 24.13 28.74
N THR A 26 3.10 25.22 28.34
CA THR A 26 1.77 25.63 28.84
C THR A 26 0.63 25.09 27.98
N ALA A 27 0.86 24.95 26.68
CA ALA A 27 -0.13 24.44 25.74
C ALA A 27 0.50 23.74 24.52
N ILE A 28 -0.24 22.78 23.97
CA ILE A 28 -0.09 22.32 22.58
C ILE A 28 -0.94 23.22 21.69
N ASP A 29 -0.38 23.63 20.55
CA ASP A 29 -1.04 24.51 19.59
C ASP A 29 -2.04 23.77 18.71
N ALA A 30 -2.88 24.53 17.99
CA ALA A 30 -3.96 23.99 17.17
C ALA A 30 -3.48 23.05 16.06
N ASP A 31 -2.27 23.26 15.54
CA ASP A 31 -1.68 22.39 14.52
C ASP A 31 -1.25 21.01 15.04
N GLY A 32 -1.26 20.81 16.36
CA GLY A 32 -0.98 19.55 17.02
C GLY A 32 0.49 19.13 16.98
N TRP A 33 1.38 19.86 16.31
CA TRP A 33 2.82 19.54 16.24
C TRP A 33 3.70 20.61 16.88
N SER A 34 3.15 21.76 17.26
CA SER A 34 3.85 22.79 18.02
C SER A 34 3.29 23.01 19.43
N ALA A 35 4.10 23.59 20.30
CA ALA A 35 3.78 23.85 21.69
C ALA A 35 4.40 25.17 22.18
N GLN A 36 3.79 25.76 23.21
CA GLN A 36 4.23 27.00 23.84
C GLN A 36 5.08 26.70 25.08
N TRP A 37 6.37 27.00 25.00
CA TRP A 37 7.31 26.79 26.10
C TRP A 37 7.02 27.72 27.27
N ALA A 38 7.09 27.21 28.50
CA ALA A 38 6.67 27.94 29.69
C ALA A 38 7.63 29.10 30.06
N GLU A 39 8.94 28.94 29.84
CA GLU A 39 9.97 29.91 30.22
C GLU A 39 10.74 30.43 28.99
N ALA A 40 10.56 31.70 28.61
CA ALA A 40 11.28 32.26 27.47
C ALA A 40 12.70 32.77 27.87
N PRO A 41 13.75 32.49 27.07
CA PRO A 41 13.75 31.70 25.84
C PRO A 41 13.83 30.18 26.12
N PRO A 42 13.25 29.34 25.24
CA PRO A 42 13.44 27.89 25.30
C PRO A 42 14.92 27.49 25.22
N PRO A 43 15.31 26.35 25.82
CA PRO A 43 16.68 25.86 25.74
C PRO A 43 17.08 25.48 24.31
N VAL A 44 18.37 25.29 24.09
CA VAL A 44 18.85 24.59 22.89
C VAL A 44 18.54 23.11 23.05
N PHE A 45 17.78 22.56 22.10
CA PHE A 45 17.38 21.16 22.12
C PHE A 45 18.46 20.26 21.53
N ALA A 46 18.61 19.07 22.13
CA ALA A 46 19.47 18.00 21.63
C ALA A 46 18.65 16.69 21.57
N PRO A 47 17.71 16.56 20.61
CA PRO A 47 16.67 15.51 20.65
C PRO A 47 17.22 14.07 20.65
N ASP A 48 18.40 13.85 20.06
CA ASP A 48 19.00 12.53 19.95
C ASP A 48 19.89 12.15 21.15
N THR A 49 20.51 13.13 21.82
CA THR A 49 21.51 12.90 22.88
C THR A 49 21.05 13.31 24.27
N ALA A 50 20.17 14.30 24.39
CA ALA A 50 19.55 14.75 25.64
C ALA A 50 18.09 15.20 25.38
N PRO A 51 17.18 14.26 25.04
CA PRO A 51 15.82 14.59 24.68
C PRO A 51 15.07 15.23 25.86
N GLN A 52 14.41 16.35 25.59
CA GLN A 52 13.35 16.87 26.45
C GLN A 52 12.02 16.34 25.94
N THR A 53 11.18 15.86 26.86
CA THR A 53 9.96 15.14 26.50
C THR A 53 8.75 15.58 27.28
N ILE A 54 7.58 15.36 26.69
CA ILE A 54 6.29 15.44 27.38
C ILE A 54 5.53 14.13 27.24
N ALA A 55 4.92 13.67 28.34
CA ALA A 55 4.10 12.47 28.34
C ALA A 55 2.70 12.79 27.79
N VAL A 56 2.22 11.97 26.86
CA VAL A 56 0.93 12.11 26.20
C VAL A 56 0.17 10.79 26.34
N ALA A 57 -1.00 10.83 26.97
CA ALA A 57 -1.90 9.69 27.08
C ALA A 57 -2.87 9.71 25.90
N ARG A 58 -2.92 8.62 25.14
CA ARG A 58 -3.56 8.55 23.83
C ARG A 58 -4.53 7.38 23.75
N ALA A 59 -5.77 7.65 23.37
CA ALA A 59 -6.72 6.57 23.09
C ALA A 59 -6.22 5.74 21.89
N GLY A 60 -6.45 4.43 21.92
CA GLY A 60 -5.98 3.53 20.89
C GLY A 60 -6.52 2.12 21.02
N PHE A 61 -5.88 1.18 20.33
CA PHE A 61 -6.23 -0.23 20.36
C PHE A 61 -5.01 -1.11 20.66
N ASP A 62 -5.25 -2.28 21.23
CA ASP A 62 -4.25 -3.32 21.46
C ASP A 62 -4.27 -4.40 20.36
N ALA A 63 -3.38 -5.39 20.49
CA ALA A 63 -3.26 -6.52 19.57
C ALA A 63 -4.51 -7.41 19.49
N ALA A 64 -5.44 -7.30 20.45
CA ALA A 64 -6.72 -8.01 20.46
C ALA A 64 -7.87 -7.13 19.94
N ALA A 65 -7.56 -5.99 19.31
CA ALA A 65 -8.52 -4.99 18.83
C ALA A 65 -9.39 -4.38 19.95
N ARG A 66 -8.92 -4.39 21.20
CA ARG A 66 -9.63 -3.80 22.34
C ARG A 66 -9.19 -2.35 22.56
N PRO A 67 -10.10 -1.43 22.89
CA PRO A 67 -9.73 -0.07 23.28
C PRO A 67 -8.75 -0.07 24.46
N THR A 68 -7.72 0.76 24.36
CA THR A 68 -6.68 0.92 25.38
C THR A 68 -6.15 2.36 25.40
N VAL A 69 -5.28 2.68 26.36
CA VAL A 69 -4.56 3.94 26.42
C VAL A 69 -3.07 3.66 26.27
N HIS A 70 -2.45 4.33 25.31
CA HIS A 70 -1.00 4.34 25.12
C HIS A 70 -0.41 5.60 25.76
N VAL A 71 0.63 5.44 26.56
CA VAL A 71 1.40 6.58 27.08
C VAL A 71 2.67 6.71 26.25
N ASP A 72 2.73 7.76 25.45
CA ASP A 72 3.88 8.08 24.60
C ASP A 72 4.66 9.26 25.18
N ALA A 73 5.98 9.26 25.02
CA ALA A 73 6.80 10.45 25.21
C ALA A 73 6.96 11.16 23.86
N ARG A 74 6.50 12.41 23.74
CA ARG A 74 6.78 13.28 22.59
C ARG A 74 8.05 14.07 22.86
N VAL A 75 8.94 14.15 21.88
CA VAL A 75 10.24 14.80 21.99
C VAL A 75 10.13 16.21 21.42
N PHE A 76 10.63 17.21 22.13
CA PHE A 76 10.79 18.55 21.59
C PHE A 76 12.02 18.59 20.68
N THR A 77 11.84 18.98 19.42
CA THR A 77 12.89 18.88 18.40
C THR A 77 13.74 20.13 18.35
N ARG A 78 13.12 21.29 18.12
CA ARG A 78 13.76 22.60 18.07
C ARG A 78 12.74 23.72 18.26
N ARG A 79 13.23 24.94 18.46
CA ARG A 79 12.41 26.14 18.30
C ARG A 79 11.93 26.27 16.86
N ARG A 80 10.69 26.72 16.70
CA ARG A 80 10.10 27.00 15.39
C ARG A 80 10.74 28.28 14.85
N ARG A 81 11.29 28.22 13.64
CA ARG A 81 11.83 29.41 12.96
C ARG A 81 10.72 30.37 12.52
N LEU A 82 11.05 31.64 12.35
CA LEU A 82 10.16 32.59 11.67
C LEU A 82 10.08 32.27 10.17
N ALA A 83 9.00 32.71 9.53
CA ALA A 83 8.85 32.60 8.09
C ALA A 83 9.80 33.56 7.36
N TYR A 84 10.05 33.30 6.06
CA TYR A 84 10.71 34.25 5.19
C TYR A 84 10.08 35.65 5.29
N PRO A 85 10.85 36.75 5.30
CA PRO A 85 12.32 36.82 5.19
C PRO A 85 13.06 36.65 6.52
N ALA A 86 12.39 36.62 7.67
CA ALA A 86 13.01 36.57 9.01
C ALA A 86 13.47 35.17 9.44
N HIS A 87 13.55 34.21 8.52
CA HIS A 87 13.88 32.80 8.75
C HIS A 87 15.24 32.51 9.42
N ALA A 88 16.11 33.51 9.54
CA ALA A 88 17.36 33.41 10.31
C ALA A 88 17.09 33.37 11.84
N ASP A 89 15.93 33.84 12.28
CA ASP A 89 15.55 33.92 13.69
C ASP A 89 14.48 32.87 14.06
N ASP A 90 14.46 32.50 15.34
CA ASP A 90 13.45 31.62 15.93
C ASP A 90 12.36 32.38 16.67
N THR A 91 11.14 31.85 16.65
CA THR A 91 10.02 32.35 17.46
C THR A 91 10.39 32.40 18.96
N PRO A 92 9.87 33.35 19.75
CA PRO A 92 10.31 33.53 21.14
C PRO A 92 10.07 32.32 22.06
N ALA A 93 8.96 31.60 21.88
CA ALA A 93 8.54 30.54 22.80
C ALA A 93 7.98 29.27 22.11
N THR A 94 7.76 29.29 20.80
CA THR A 94 7.13 28.15 20.11
C THR A 94 8.17 27.10 19.75
N VAL A 95 7.91 25.86 20.15
CA VAL A 95 8.77 24.69 19.89
C VAL A 95 8.01 23.65 19.09
N ALA A 96 8.74 22.89 18.28
CA ALA A 96 8.19 21.78 17.51
C ALA A 96 8.32 20.46 18.29
N LEU A 97 7.35 19.57 18.09
CA LEU A 97 7.35 18.19 18.53
C LEU A 97 7.91 17.27 17.44
N ASP A 98 8.31 16.06 17.81
CA ASP A 98 8.72 15.02 16.86
C ASP A 98 7.55 14.43 16.08
N ASP A 99 6.32 14.60 16.55
CA ASP A 99 5.11 14.03 15.97
C ASP A 99 3.87 14.81 16.45
N TYR A 100 2.71 14.48 15.87
CA TYR A 100 1.42 15.08 16.17
C TYR A 100 0.81 14.53 17.46
N VAL A 101 0.27 15.44 18.25
CA VAL A 101 -0.71 15.24 19.34
C VAL A 101 -2.11 15.45 18.76
N TYR A 102 -3.04 14.54 19.04
CA TYR A 102 -4.42 14.65 18.57
C TYR A 102 -5.30 15.39 19.58
N ALA A 103 -6.42 15.94 19.11
CA ALA A 103 -7.42 16.64 19.93
C ALA A 103 -7.94 15.80 21.11
N THR A 104 -7.96 14.48 20.96
CA THR A 104 -8.42 13.54 21.98
C THR A 104 -7.33 13.08 22.95
N ASP A 105 -6.08 13.49 22.74
CA ASP A 105 -4.96 13.12 23.60
C ASP A 105 -4.99 13.95 24.90
N ALA A 106 -4.58 13.34 26.01
CA ALA A 106 -4.54 13.99 27.32
C ALA A 106 -3.09 14.21 27.77
N ILE A 107 -2.80 15.42 28.25
CA ILE A 107 -1.46 15.84 28.67
C ILE A 107 -1.58 16.45 30.06
N PRO A 108 -1.14 15.75 31.13
CA PRO A 108 -1.27 16.26 32.49
C PRO A 108 -0.61 17.63 32.66
N GLY A 109 -1.38 18.62 33.11
CA GLY A 109 -0.87 19.98 33.40
C GLY A 109 -0.66 20.88 32.18
N VAL A 110 -1.05 20.45 30.97
CA VAL A 110 -0.89 21.22 29.73
C VAL A 110 -2.22 21.31 28.98
N ALA A 111 -2.56 22.49 28.47
CA ALA A 111 -3.74 22.65 27.64
C ALA A 111 -3.50 22.01 26.26
N ASN A 112 -4.39 21.11 25.83
CA ASN A 112 -4.33 20.55 24.47
C ASN A 112 -5.31 21.30 23.56
N ASN A 113 -4.80 22.22 22.74
CA ASN A 113 -5.63 22.95 21.76
C ASN A 113 -5.60 22.33 20.36
N SER A 114 -4.93 21.18 20.18
CA SER A 114 -4.83 20.50 18.88
C SER A 114 -6.21 20.26 18.28
N VAL A 115 -6.34 20.53 16.98
CA VAL A 115 -7.54 20.17 16.19
C VAL A 115 -7.33 18.91 15.34
N GLU A 116 -6.17 18.26 15.49
CA GLU A 116 -5.82 17.08 14.71
C GLU A 116 -6.58 15.85 15.18
N THR A 117 -7.14 15.09 14.23
CA THR A 117 -7.78 13.81 14.51
C THR A 117 -6.85 12.65 14.17
N SER A 118 -6.98 11.52 14.86
CA SER A 118 -6.31 10.31 14.36
C SER A 118 -7.04 9.83 13.10
N PRO A 119 -6.35 9.73 11.94
CA PRO A 119 -6.97 9.32 10.69
C PRO A 119 -7.36 7.83 10.71
N LYS A 120 -8.18 7.41 9.74
CA LYS A 120 -8.41 5.99 9.48
C LYS A 120 -7.16 5.40 8.80
N PRO A 121 -6.79 4.14 9.11
CA PRO A 121 -5.80 3.40 8.32
C PRO A 121 -6.12 3.39 6.83
N VAL A 122 -5.10 3.12 6.01
CA VAL A 122 -5.26 2.76 4.60
C VAL A 122 -5.03 1.27 4.46
N ALA A 123 -5.93 0.57 3.79
CA ALA A 123 -5.82 -0.88 3.63
C ALA A 123 -6.22 -1.32 2.22
N ALA A 124 -5.79 -2.52 1.86
CA ALA A 124 -6.23 -3.21 0.66
C ALA A 124 -6.33 -4.70 0.93
N TRP A 125 -7.31 -5.34 0.29
CA TRP A 125 -7.34 -6.79 0.20
C TRP A 125 -6.16 -7.24 -0.66
N ALA A 126 -5.39 -8.21 -0.17
CA ALA A 126 -4.29 -8.79 -0.92
C ALA A 126 -4.68 -10.12 -1.59
N MET A 127 -5.91 -10.59 -1.43
CA MET A 127 -6.38 -11.89 -1.92
C MET A 127 -7.38 -11.78 -3.10
N PRO A 128 -7.48 -12.83 -3.93
CA PRO A 128 -8.55 -12.99 -4.92
C PRO A 128 -9.88 -13.36 -4.26
N HIS A 129 -10.95 -12.73 -4.74
CA HIS A 129 -12.32 -12.97 -4.32
C HIS A 129 -13.11 -13.72 -5.42
N ARG A 130 -14.44 -13.89 -5.26
CA ARG A 130 -15.32 -14.60 -6.21
C ARG A 130 -14.97 -16.09 -6.36
N ARG A 131 -14.57 -16.75 -5.27
CA ARG A 131 -14.26 -18.19 -5.29
C ARG A 131 -15.42 -19.02 -4.72
N VAL A 132 -15.50 -20.27 -5.17
CA VAL A 132 -16.27 -21.31 -4.47
C VAL A 132 -15.44 -21.81 -3.31
N VAL A 133 -16.05 -21.91 -2.13
CA VAL A 133 -15.41 -22.36 -0.89
C VAL A 133 -16.26 -23.43 -0.21
N ALA A 134 -15.60 -24.27 0.59
CA ALA A 134 -16.27 -25.19 1.51
C ALA A 134 -16.39 -24.53 2.89
N ASP A 135 -15.73 -25.08 3.90
CA ASP A 135 -15.85 -24.62 5.30
C ASP A 135 -14.75 -23.67 5.74
N ALA A 136 -13.87 -23.22 4.83
CA ALA A 136 -12.81 -22.28 5.15
C ALA A 136 -12.57 -21.27 4.01
N ILE A 137 -12.17 -20.05 4.39
CA ILE A 137 -11.76 -18.99 3.45
C ILE A 137 -10.38 -18.47 3.85
N GLU A 138 -9.44 -18.46 2.89
CA GLU A 138 -8.13 -17.82 3.05
C GLU A 138 -8.25 -16.31 2.82
N LEU A 139 -7.90 -15.53 3.84
CA LEU A 139 -8.03 -14.08 3.83
C LEU A 139 -6.67 -13.42 4.03
N GLU A 140 -6.38 -12.41 3.21
CA GLU A 140 -5.15 -11.62 3.30
C GLU A 140 -5.46 -10.14 3.09
N ALA A 141 -4.91 -9.28 3.95
CA ALA A 141 -4.96 -7.84 3.81
C ALA A 141 -3.61 -7.19 4.14
N VAL A 142 -3.35 -6.04 3.52
CA VAL A 142 -2.27 -5.11 3.91
C VAL A 142 -2.90 -3.85 4.48
N ALA A 143 -2.26 -3.26 5.49
CA ALA A 143 -2.77 -2.09 6.17
C ALA A 143 -1.64 -1.19 6.66
N PHE A 144 -1.85 0.11 6.57
CA PHE A 144 -0.87 1.13 6.88
C PHE A 144 -1.48 2.27 7.71
N HIS A 145 -0.72 2.75 8.68
CA HIS A 145 -1.12 3.88 9.51
C HIS A 145 0.13 4.57 10.08
N ARG A 146 0.05 5.90 10.28
CA ARG A 146 1.17 6.76 10.69
C ARG A 146 1.68 6.51 12.11
N ASN A 147 0.87 5.86 12.95
CA ASN A 147 1.25 5.51 14.31
C ASN A 147 1.69 4.05 14.43
N ALA A 148 2.41 3.55 13.41
CA ALA A 148 3.04 2.24 13.43
C ALA A 148 3.95 2.07 14.66
N ARG A 149 3.92 0.88 15.27
CA ARG A 149 4.79 0.51 16.41
C ARG A 149 4.86 -0.99 16.56
N ALA A 150 5.85 -1.45 17.33
CA ALA A 150 6.03 -2.87 17.68
C ALA A 150 6.06 -3.79 16.43
N GLY A 151 6.80 -3.37 15.40
CA GLY A 151 6.98 -4.10 14.14
C GLY A 151 5.74 -4.12 13.24
N ARG A 152 4.74 -3.28 13.52
CA ARG A 152 3.44 -3.35 12.86
C ARG A 152 2.86 -1.98 12.54
N MET A 153 2.31 -1.86 11.35
CA MET A 153 1.67 -0.62 10.90
C MET A 153 0.35 -0.34 11.61
N VAL A 154 -0.38 -1.36 12.02
CA VAL A 154 -1.67 -1.28 12.74
C VAL A 154 -1.70 -2.26 13.90
N ALA A 155 -2.61 -2.07 14.87
CA ALA A 155 -2.68 -2.89 16.07
C ALA A 155 -3.21 -4.30 15.76
N ALA A 156 -4.26 -4.38 14.94
CA ALA A 156 -4.87 -5.62 14.50
C ALA A 156 -5.76 -5.41 13.27
N VAL A 157 -6.04 -6.51 12.57
CA VAL A 157 -7.11 -6.63 11.56
C VAL A 157 -8.09 -7.69 12.03
N ARG A 158 -9.38 -7.35 12.12
CA ARG A 158 -10.45 -8.32 12.36
C ARG A 158 -11.10 -8.69 11.03
N PHE A 159 -11.04 -9.95 10.65
CA PHE A 159 -11.78 -10.49 9.51
C PHE A 159 -13.14 -10.99 9.97
N LEU A 160 -14.17 -10.77 9.17
CA LEU A 160 -15.54 -11.19 9.44
C LEU A 160 -16.12 -11.84 8.17
N ALA A 161 -16.94 -12.88 8.33
CA ALA A 161 -17.71 -13.47 7.24
C ALA A 161 -19.16 -13.68 7.69
N THR A 162 -20.11 -13.36 6.82
CA THR A 162 -21.55 -13.47 7.09
C THR A 162 -22.33 -14.02 5.91
N ASP A 163 -23.33 -14.84 6.20
CA ASP A 163 -24.36 -15.29 5.25
C ASP A 163 -25.64 -14.42 5.28
N GLY A 164 -25.60 -13.32 6.05
CA GLY A 164 -26.74 -12.43 6.30
C GLY A 164 -27.51 -12.74 7.60
N THR A 165 -27.26 -13.88 8.24
CA THR A 165 -27.89 -14.28 9.52
C THR A 165 -26.86 -14.62 10.59
N THR A 166 -25.84 -15.40 10.24
CA THR A 166 -24.73 -15.81 11.10
C THR A 166 -23.48 -15.06 10.71
N THR A 167 -22.69 -14.60 11.69
CA THR A 167 -21.39 -13.97 11.47
C THR A 167 -20.31 -14.68 12.27
N VAL A 168 -19.22 -15.03 11.59
CA VAL A 168 -17.99 -15.55 12.20
C VAL A 168 -16.88 -14.50 12.06
N SER A 169 -15.92 -14.49 12.98
CA SER A 169 -14.82 -13.51 12.91
C SER A 169 -13.54 -14.02 13.56
N GLN A 170 -12.41 -13.43 13.14
CA GLN A 170 -11.09 -13.70 13.70
C GLN A 170 -10.25 -12.43 13.72
N VAL A 171 -9.56 -12.17 14.83
CA VAL A 171 -8.61 -11.06 14.97
C VAL A 171 -7.20 -11.55 14.69
N VAL A 172 -6.49 -10.83 13.82
CA VAL A 172 -5.09 -11.08 13.45
C VAL A 172 -4.25 -9.89 13.90
N ALA A 173 -3.33 -10.16 14.82
CA ALA A 173 -2.52 -9.12 15.48
C ALA A 173 -1.20 -8.82 14.76
N ALA A 174 -0.68 -9.75 13.98
CA ALA A 174 0.65 -9.65 13.38
C ALA A 174 0.63 -10.11 11.92
N THR A 175 1.57 -9.61 11.15
CA THR A 175 1.76 -10.03 9.77
C THR A 175 2.56 -11.33 9.70
N THR A 176 2.26 -12.14 8.68
CA THR A 176 3.05 -13.30 8.27
C THR A 176 3.43 -13.13 6.80
N LEU A 177 4.49 -13.81 6.35
CA LEU A 177 4.75 -13.89 4.91
C LEU A 177 3.64 -14.69 4.24
N SER A 178 3.08 -14.13 3.17
CA SER A 178 2.12 -14.85 2.33
C SER A 178 2.78 -16.07 1.69
N THR A 179 1.99 -17.13 1.55
CA THR A 179 2.42 -18.40 0.96
C THR A 179 2.12 -18.49 -0.55
N ARG A 180 1.63 -17.41 -1.16
CA ARG A 180 1.30 -17.40 -2.60
C ARG A 180 2.55 -17.49 -3.47
N ALA A 181 2.59 -18.49 -4.34
CA ALA A 181 3.73 -18.75 -5.22
C ALA A 181 3.96 -17.67 -6.31
N GLY A 182 2.92 -16.91 -6.68
CA GLY A 182 3.00 -15.90 -7.73
C GLY A 182 3.70 -14.59 -7.35
N ASP A 183 3.94 -14.35 -6.06
CA ASP A 183 4.61 -13.13 -5.60
C ASP A 183 6.07 -13.06 -6.08
N GLN A 184 6.50 -11.89 -6.56
CA GLN A 184 7.88 -11.70 -7.00
C GLN A 184 8.82 -11.32 -5.85
N GLN A 185 8.26 -10.90 -4.72
CA GLN A 185 8.96 -10.56 -3.48
C GLN A 185 8.16 -11.11 -2.30
N PRO A 186 8.79 -11.52 -1.18
CA PRO A 186 8.05 -11.95 0.01
C PRO A 186 7.10 -10.86 0.51
N LEU A 187 5.80 -11.16 0.64
CA LEU A 187 4.78 -10.18 1.02
C LEU A 187 4.28 -10.41 2.46
N PRO A 188 4.60 -9.53 3.42
CA PRO A 188 3.98 -9.54 4.74
C PRO A 188 2.49 -9.14 4.66
N VAL A 189 1.60 -9.97 5.16
CA VAL A 189 0.14 -9.73 5.16
C VAL A 189 -0.46 -10.06 6.52
N PHE A 190 -1.56 -9.40 6.88
CA PHE A 190 -2.46 -9.93 7.90
C PHE A 190 -3.22 -11.09 7.25
N ALA A 191 -2.96 -12.31 7.71
CA ALA A 191 -3.51 -13.53 7.11
C ALA A 191 -4.27 -14.36 8.13
N CYS A 192 -5.38 -14.97 7.71
CA CYS A 192 -5.99 -16.08 8.41
C CYS A 192 -6.72 -17.03 7.47
N THR A 193 -6.93 -18.26 7.94
CA THR A 193 -7.89 -19.20 7.37
C THR A 193 -9.13 -19.14 8.25
N LEU A 194 -10.14 -18.39 7.82
CA LEU A 194 -11.36 -18.19 8.58
C LEU A 194 -12.28 -19.40 8.40
N ASP A 195 -12.63 -20.05 9.51
CA ASP A 195 -13.63 -21.14 9.55
C ASP A 195 -15.03 -20.55 9.33
N VAL A 196 -15.69 -21.04 8.27
CA VAL A 196 -17.05 -20.66 7.86
C VAL A 196 -18.01 -21.85 7.87
N ALA A 197 -17.67 -22.94 8.55
CA ALA A 197 -18.51 -24.14 8.66
C ALA A 197 -19.93 -23.80 9.16
N ALA A 198 -20.04 -22.86 10.10
CA ALA A 198 -21.31 -22.43 10.69
C ALA A 198 -22.20 -21.59 9.76
N LEU A 199 -21.68 -21.06 8.64
CA LEU A 199 -22.45 -20.26 7.69
C LEU A 199 -23.30 -21.15 6.77
N ALA A 200 -24.47 -20.67 6.37
CA ALA A 200 -25.33 -21.35 5.40
C ALA A 200 -24.68 -21.42 4.00
N PRO A 201 -24.98 -22.46 3.19
CA PRO A 201 -24.59 -22.48 1.79
C PRO A 201 -25.19 -21.28 1.03
N GLY A 202 -24.42 -20.71 0.10
CA GLY A 202 -24.84 -19.54 -0.68
C GLY A 202 -23.82 -18.40 -0.66
N LEU A 203 -24.30 -17.17 -0.82
CA LEU A 203 -23.45 -15.98 -0.78
C LEU A 203 -22.87 -15.78 0.61
N VAL A 204 -21.54 -15.68 0.69
CA VAL A 204 -20.83 -15.22 1.88
C VAL A 204 -20.22 -13.85 1.58
N THR A 205 -20.56 -12.87 2.42
CA THR A 205 -19.92 -11.56 2.43
C THR A 205 -18.79 -11.56 3.44
N VAL A 206 -17.60 -11.17 3.00
CA VAL A 206 -16.40 -11.03 3.82
C VAL A 206 -16.09 -9.56 3.99
N ASP A 207 -15.90 -9.16 5.24
CA ASP A 207 -15.52 -7.84 5.67
C ASP A 207 -14.27 -7.86 6.54
N ALA A 208 -13.67 -6.68 6.72
CA ALA A 208 -12.58 -6.47 7.65
C ALA A 208 -12.68 -5.12 8.36
N GLU A 209 -12.20 -5.11 9.60
CA GLU A 209 -12.00 -3.91 10.39
C GLU A 209 -10.51 -3.76 10.74
N VAL A 210 -9.95 -2.58 10.48
CA VAL A 210 -8.53 -2.29 10.69
C VAL A 210 -8.40 -1.30 11.84
N TYR A 211 -7.73 -1.73 12.90
CA TYR A 211 -7.60 -0.99 14.15
C TYR A 211 -6.25 -0.29 14.22
N PRO A 212 -6.20 1.06 14.20
CA PRO A 212 -4.93 1.77 14.37
C PRO A 212 -4.43 1.61 15.81
N TRP A 213 -3.12 1.79 16.01
CA TRP A 213 -2.55 1.82 17.36
C TRP A 213 -3.09 2.99 18.19
N ILE A 214 -3.23 4.16 17.56
CA ILE A 214 -3.71 5.39 18.18
C ILE A 214 -4.96 5.87 17.43
N GLY A 215 -6.01 6.23 18.16
CA GLY A 215 -7.29 6.67 17.62
C GLY A 215 -8.48 6.08 18.38
N GLY A 216 -9.64 6.73 18.26
CA GLY A 216 -10.90 6.24 18.81
C GLY A 216 -11.69 5.38 17.81
N ALA A 217 -12.94 5.08 18.14
CA ALA A 217 -13.83 4.28 17.27
C ALA A 217 -14.02 4.88 15.86
N ALA A 218 -13.96 6.21 15.72
CA ALA A 218 -14.05 6.90 14.43
C ALA A 218 -12.81 6.68 13.53
N SER A 219 -11.67 6.28 14.11
CA SER A 219 -10.42 5.99 13.41
C SER A 219 -10.33 4.54 12.93
N VAL A 220 -11.31 3.68 13.22
CA VAL A 220 -11.36 2.32 12.69
C VAL A 220 -11.80 2.36 11.22
N LEU A 221 -11.00 1.76 10.32
CA LEU A 221 -11.41 1.56 8.94
C LEU A 221 -12.25 0.27 8.86
N ARG A 222 -13.40 0.32 8.21
CA ARG A 222 -14.26 -0.84 7.96
C ARG A 222 -14.51 -0.99 6.47
N SER A 223 -14.39 -2.20 5.95
CA SER A 223 -14.70 -2.46 4.55
C SER A 223 -16.18 -2.32 4.24
N ALA A 224 -17.05 -2.66 5.19
CA ALA A 224 -18.50 -2.54 5.06
C ALA A 224 -18.97 -1.09 4.82
N ASP A 225 -18.18 -0.09 5.20
CA ASP A 225 -18.48 1.33 5.00
C ASP A 225 -18.11 1.82 3.57
N GLN A 226 -17.48 0.98 2.74
CA GLN A 226 -17.01 1.34 1.40
C GLN A 226 -17.86 0.68 0.31
N GLY A 227 -18.31 1.46 -0.67
CA GLY A 227 -19.18 0.98 -1.75
C GLY A 227 -18.46 0.67 -3.07
N ALA A 228 -17.31 1.29 -3.34
CA ALA A 228 -16.60 1.09 -4.60
C ALA A 228 -15.68 -0.13 -4.51
N ALA A 229 -15.77 -1.05 -5.48
CA ALA A 229 -14.99 -2.30 -5.47
C ALA A 229 -13.47 -2.11 -5.52
N ARG A 230 -13.00 -0.95 -6.02
CA ARG A 230 -11.60 -0.51 -6.02
C ARG A 230 -11.09 -0.15 -4.62
N ASP A 231 -11.97 0.32 -3.75
CA ASP A 231 -11.63 0.67 -2.37
C ASP A 231 -11.46 -0.61 -1.53
N PHE A 232 -11.08 -0.43 -0.27
CA PHE A 232 -11.15 -1.50 0.72
C PHE A 232 -12.61 -1.80 1.06
N SER A 233 -13.33 -2.49 0.16
CA SER A 233 -14.77 -2.78 0.24
C SER A 233 -15.05 -4.25 0.57
N PRO A 234 -16.31 -4.66 0.78
CA PRO A 234 -16.64 -6.06 1.02
C PRO A 234 -16.21 -6.96 -0.15
N ARG A 235 -15.92 -8.23 0.15
CA ARG A 235 -15.58 -9.27 -0.83
C ARG A 235 -16.58 -10.42 -0.76
N TYR A 236 -16.81 -11.08 -1.89
CA TYR A 236 -17.88 -12.07 -2.02
C TYR A 236 -17.36 -13.45 -2.41
N PHE A 237 -17.91 -14.48 -1.78
CA PHE A 237 -17.59 -15.89 -2.02
C PHE A 237 -18.88 -16.72 -2.11
N LEU A 238 -18.80 -17.86 -2.80
CA LEU A 238 -19.89 -18.83 -2.84
C LEU A 238 -19.54 -20.00 -1.92
N LYS A 239 -20.23 -20.13 -0.78
CA LYS A 239 -20.13 -21.35 0.04
C LYS A 239 -20.94 -22.47 -0.60
N ASN A 240 -20.25 -23.45 -1.15
CA ASN A 240 -20.85 -24.66 -1.71
C ASN A 240 -19.82 -25.80 -1.70
N ALA A 241 -19.88 -26.64 -0.67
CA ALA A 241 -18.92 -27.72 -0.46
C ALA A 241 -18.92 -28.76 -1.60
N ALA A 242 -20.10 -29.09 -2.14
CA ALA A 242 -20.21 -30.05 -3.25
C ALA A 242 -19.53 -29.52 -4.52
N LEU A 243 -19.79 -28.25 -4.86
CA LEU A 243 -19.17 -27.60 -6.01
C LEU A 243 -17.66 -27.39 -5.82
N ALA A 244 -17.22 -27.08 -4.60
CA ALA A 244 -15.80 -26.93 -4.29
C ALA A 244 -15.03 -28.25 -4.43
N ALA A 245 -15.63 -29.38 -4.02
CA ALA A 245 -15.02 -30.70 -4.12
C ALA A 245 -15.06 -31.27 -5.55
N ALA A 246 -16.11 -30.98 -6.31
CA ALA A 246 -16.38 -31.55 -7.63
C ALA A 246 -16.88 -30.47 -8.60
N PRO A 247 -16.02 -29.54 -9.05
CA PRO A 247 -16.41 -28.50 -9.99
C PRO A 247 -16.75 -29.08 -11.37
N PRO A 248 -17.72 -28.53 -12.12
CA PRO A 248 -17.94 -28.87 -13.52
C PRO A 248 -16.69 -28.57 -14.34
N LEU A 249 -16.21 -29.57 -15.09
CA LEU A 249 -15.06 -29.47 -15.97
C LEU A 249 -15.51 -29.59 -17.43
N ALA A 250 -14.94 -28.75 -18.29
CA ALA A 250 -15.06 -28.85 -19.74
C ALA A 250 -13.67 -28.71 -20.36
N TYR A 251 -13.21 -29.71 -21.10
CA TYR A 251 -11.89 -29.66 -21.76
C TYR A 251 -12.02 -29.08 -23.16
N VAL A 252 -11.01 -28.33 -23.60
CA VAL A 252 -10.90 -27.78 -24.94
C VAL A 252 -9.64 -28.35 -25.58
N ALA A 253 -9.77 -28.94 -26.76
CA ALA A 253 -8.67 -29.52 -27.51
C ALA A 253 -8.85 -29.29 -29.01
N THR A 254 -7.74 -29.32 -29.76
CA THR A 254 -7.78 -29.16 -31.23
C THR A 254 -8.53 -30.28 -31.94
N THR A 255 -8.67 -31.44 -31.30
CA THR A 255 -9.45 -32.59 -31.75
C THR A 255 -10.89 -32.59 -31.23
N GLY A 256 -11.30 -31.55 -30.49
CA GLY A 256 -12.61 -31.49 -29.86
C GLY A 256 -13.76 -31.22 -30.83
N ASN A 257 -14.99 -31.31 -30.32
CA ASN A 257 -16.20 -31.05 -31.07
C ASN A 257 -17.24 -30.35 -30.18
N ASP A 258 -17.66 -29.14 -30.57
CA ASP A 258 -18.60 -28.34 -29.77
C ASP A 258 -20.02 -28.94 -29.67
N ALA A 259 -20.39 -29.85 -30.58
CA ALA A 259 -21.70 -30.52 -30.56
C ALA A 259 -21.73 -31.76 -29.66
N THR A 260 -20.58 -32.41 -29.43
CA THR A 260 -20.49 -33.69 -28.69
C THR A 260 -19.56 -33.63 -27.48
N GLY A 261 -18.94 -32.48 -27.21
CA GLY A 261 -18.11 -32.26 -26.04
C GLY A 261 -18.91 -32.48 -24.75
N VAL A 262 -18.24 -32.96 -23.70
CA VAL A 262 -18.88 -33.36 -22.44
C VAL A 262 -18.44 -32.46 -21.29
N VAL A 263 -19.42 -31.98 -20.53
CA VAL A 263 -19.22 -31.38 -19.20
C VAL A 263 -19.33 -32.49 -18.16
N SER A 264 -18.34 -32.61 -17.26
CA SER A 264 -18.37 -33.59 -16.17
C SER A 264 -17.60 -33.08 -14.96
N THR A 265 -17.97 -33.53 -13.77
CA THR A 265 -17.16 -33.35 -12.55
C THR A 265 -16.00 -34.34 -12.48
N THR A 266 -15.98 -35.36 -13.34
CA THR A 266 -14.88 -36.32 -13.46
C THR A 266 -13.95 -35.91 -14.59
N ALA A 267 -12.69 -35.59 -14.25
CA ALA A 267 -11.69 -35.11 -15.20
C ALA A 267 -11.49 -36.04 -16.40
N ALA A 268 -11.37 -37.36 -16.17
CA ALA A 268 -11.19 -38.34 -17.24
C ALA A 268 -12.37 -38.35 -18.24
N THR A 269 -13.60 -38.24 -17.73
CA THR A 269 -14.81 -38.23 -18.57
C THR A 269 -14.89 -36.98 -19.43
N ALA A 270 -14.65 -35.80 -18.86
CA ALA A 270 -14.66 -34.55 -19.62
C ALA A 270 -13.50 -34.46 -20.63
N ALA A 271 -12.33 -35.00 -20.28
CA ALA A 271 -11.16 -35.03 -21.17
C ALA A 271 -11.32 -36.01 -22.35
N ALA A 272 -12.10 -37.08 -22.18
CA ALA A 272 -12.34 -38.07 -23.24
C ALA A 272 -13.16 -37.52 -24.42
N ALA A 273 -13.97 -36.49 -24.18
CA ALA A 273 -14.78 -35.83 -25.20
C ALA A 273 -14.65 -34.29 -25.08
N PRO A 274 -13.54 -33.71 -25.54
CA PRO A 274 -13.30 -32.27 -25.41
C PRO A 274 -14.13 -31.46 -26.41
N PHE A 275 -14.36 -30.19 -26.08
CA PHE A 275 -14.92 -29.16 -26.95
C PHE A 275 -13.86 -28.65 -27.93
N ALA A 276 -14.29 -28.19 -29.11
CA ALA A 276 -13.41 -27.59 -30.12
C ALA A 276 -13.01 -26.16 -29.76
N SER A 277 -13.89 -25.44 -29.04
CA SER A 277 -13.70 -24.03 -28.70
C SER A 277 -13.97 -23.72 -27.23
N VAL A 278 -13.33 -22.66 -26.73
CA VAL A 278 -13.60 -22.12 -25.39
C VAL A 278 -15.06 -21.67 -25.27
N LYS A 279 -15.62 -21.07 -26.33
CA LYS A 279 -17.01 -20.63 -26.35
C LYS A 279 -17.97 -21.82 -26.23
N GLY A 280 -17.74 -22.90 -26.99
CA GLY A 280 -18.54 -24.12 -26.95
C GLY A 280 -18.53 -24.76 -25.55
N ALA A 281 -17.36 -24.84 -24.92
CA ALA A 281 -17.22 -25.32 -23.54
C ALA A 281 -18.03 -24.48 -22.54
N ILE A 282 -17.94 -23.14 -22.61
CA ILE A 282 -18.70 -22.24 -21.71
C ILE A 282 -20.21 -22.37 -21.95
N ASP A 283 -20.64 -22.44 -23.20
CA ASP A 283 -22.07 -22.60 -23.53
C ASP A 283 -22.63 -23.93 -23.03
N ALA A 284 -21.87 -25.02 -23.15
CA ALA A 284 -22.28 -26.32 -22.64
C ALA A 284 -22.35 -26.35 -21.10
N VAL A 285 -21.38 -25.74 -20.41
CA VAL A 285 -21.43 -25.57 -18.95
C VAL A 285 -22.66 -24.78 -18.55
N HIS A 286 -22.91 -23.65 -19.21
CA HIS A 286 -24.07 -22.83 -18.95
C HIS A 286 -25.37 -23.62 -19.19
N ALA A 287 -25.50 -24.35 -20.31
CA ALA A 287 -26.68 -25.15 -20.59
C ALA A 287 -26.94 -26.23 -19.53
N ALA A 288 -25.88 -26.91 -19.07
CA ALA A 288 -25.99 -27.94 -18.04
C ALA A 288 -26.39 -27.40 -16.65
N HIS A 289 -26.04 -26.14 -16.35
CA HIS A 289 -26.13 -25.60 -14.99
C HIS A 289 -26.93 -24.29 -14.85
N ALA A 290 -27.52 -23.73 -15.91
CA ALA A 290 -28.20 -22.43 -15.90
C ALA A 290 -29.28 -22.30 -14.80
N ALA A 291 -30.04 -23.36 -14.54
CA ALA A 291 -31.10 -23.37 -13.52
C ALA A 291 -30.57 -23.46 -12.08
N THR A 292 -29.34 -23.93 -11.89
CA THR A 292 -28.71 -24.11 -10.58
C THR A 292 -27.64 -23.05 -10.36
N THR A 293 -26.36 -23.39 -10.54
CA THR A 293 -25.20 -22.52 -10.26
C THR A 293 -24.87 -21.57 -11.41
N GLY A 294 -25.45 -21.77 -12.60
CA GLY A 294 -24.94 -21.14 -13.81
C GLY A 294 -23.51 -21.58 -14.06
N VAL A 295 -22.63 -20.66 -14.44
CA VAL A 295 -21.20 -20.93 -14.66
C VAL A 295 -20.33 -20.80 -13.41
N ASP A 296 -20.92 -20.54 -12.23
CA ASP A 296 -20.18 -20.38 -10.99
C ASP A 296 -19.30 -21.60 -10.69
N GLY A 297 -18.01 -21.38 -10.46
CA GLY A 297 -17.06 -22.42 -10.07
C GLY A 297 -16.70 -23.42 -11.16
N ALA A 298 -17.29 -23.31 -12.35
CA ALA A 298 -16.94 -24.16 -13.47
C ALA A 298 -15.53 -23.85 -13.98
N ILE A 299 -14.89 -24.87 -14.54
CA ILE A 299 -13.52 -24.82 -15.03
C ILE A 299 -13.46 -25.29 -16.48
N VAL A 300 -13.02 -24.40 -17.36
CA VAL A 300 -12.68 -24.72 -18.75
C VAL A 300 -11.18 -25.01 -18.83
N ARG A 301 -10.82 -26.25 -19.15
CA ARG A 301 -9.43 -26.71 -19.24
C ARG A 301 -8.92 -26.64 -20.67
N ILE A 302 -7.83 -25.91 -20.85
CA ILE A 302 -7.20 -25.67 -22.15
C ILE A 302 -6.12 -26.73 -22.37
N GLY A 303 -6.35 -27.61 -23.34
CA GLY A 303 -5.39 -28.60 -23.80
C GLY A 303 -4.27 -27.97 -24.64
N ALA A 304 -3.45 -28.81 -25.27
CA ALA A 304 -2.38 -28.36 -26.13
C ALA A 304 -2.95 -27.71 -27.41
N GLY A 305 -2.56 -26.46 -27.67
CA GLY A 305 -2.98 -25.69 -28.83
C GLY A 305 -3.17 -24.21 -28.53
N THR A 306 -3.74 -23.51 -29.51
CA THR A 306 -4.06 -22.09 -29.45
C THR A 306 -5.55 -21.91 -29.73
N PHE A 307 -6.27 -21.35 -28.77
CA PHE A 307 -7.73 -21.26 -28.83
C PHE A 307 -8.20 -19.81 -28.70
N VAL A 308 -8.98 -19.35 -29.67
CA VAL A 308 -9.50 -17.98 -29.70
C VAL A 308 -10.64 -17.81 -28.69
N LEU A 309 -10.57 -16.74 -27.89
CA LEU A 309 -11.66 -16.30 -27.03
C LEU A 309 -12.72 -15.56 -27.85
N ALA A 310 -13.73 -16.30 -28.31
CA ALA A 310 -14.86 -15.75 -29.04
C ALA A 310 -15.93 -15.18 -28.10
N GLY A 311 -16.45 -13.99 -28.42
CA GLY A 311 -17.54 -13.35 -27.68
C GLY A 311 -18.87 -14.12 -27.78
N ALA A 312 -19.78 -13.81 -26.85
CA ALA A 312 -21.14 -14.34 -26.84
C ALA A 312 -22.18 -13.28 -27.16
N THR A 313 -23.28 -13.71 -27.78
CA THR A 313 -24.43 -12.86 -28.11
C THR A 313 -25.42 -12.79 -26.96
N ALA A 314 -25.69 -13.92 -26.30
CA ALA A 314 -26.64 -14.03 -25.19
C ALA A 314 -25.93 -13.90 -23.82
N ALA A 315 -26.66 -13.34 -22.86
CA ALA A 315 -26.24 -13.34 -21.46
C ALA A 315 -26.18 -14.77 -20.89
N ARG A 316 -25.16 -15.03 -20.07
CA ARG A 316 -24.96 -16.29 -19.36
C ARG A 316 -25.13 -16.06 -17.86
N THR A 317 -25.79 -17.02 -17.22
CA THR A 317 -26.04 -17.00 -15.77
C THR A 317 -24.75 -17.16 -14.99
N GLN A 318 -24.44 -16.18 -14.15
CA GLN A 318 -23.43 -16.22 -13.10
C GLN A 318 -24.02 -15.57 -11.85
N ARG A 319 -23.82 -16.16 -10.67
CA ARG A 319 -24.41 -15.67 -9.42
C ARG A 319 -23.38 -14.96 -8.55
N VAL A 320 -22.30 -15.66 -8.19
CA VAL A 320 -21.33 -15.24 -7.16
C VAL A 320 -19.88 -15.64 -7.48
N ALA A 321 -19.61 -16.82 -8.01
CA ALA A 321 -18.22 -17.28 -8.21
C ALA A 321 -17.76 -17.14 -9.67
N ALA A 322 -16.45 -16.94 -9.85
CA ALA A 322 -15.83 -16.81 -11.15
C ALA A 322 -15.98 -18.10 -11.99
N LEU A 323 -16.17 -17.92 -13.30
CA LEU A 323 -15.82 -18.94 -14.29
C LEU A 323 -14.30 -18.97 -14.41
N THR A 324 -13.68 -20.15 -14.37
CA THR A 324 -12.23 -20.29 -14.53
C THR A 324 -11.87 -20.86 -15.88
N ILE A 325 -10.91 -20.24 -16.57
CA ILE A 325 -10.19 -20.81 -17.70
C ILE A 325 -8.78 -21.14 -17.21
N GLU A 326 -8.43 -22.42 -17.24
CA GLU A 326 -7.12 -22.89 -16.79
C GLU A 326 -6.50 -23.85 -17.78
N ARG A 327 -5.20 -24.08 -17.65
CA ARG A 327 -4.51 -25.13 -18.40
C ARG A 327 -4.94 -26.52 -17.94
N ASP A 328 -5.01 -27.45 -18.89
CA ASP A 328 -5.03 -28.88 -18.57
C ASP A 328 -3.73 -29.26 -17.82
N PRO A 329 -3.78 -29.79 -16.58
CA PRO A 329 -2.58 -30.12 -15.82
C PRO A 329 -1.61 -31.06 -16.55
N ALA A 330 -2.08 -31.85 -17.52
CA ALA A 330 -1.25 -32.75 -18.34
C ALA A 330 -0.47 -32.05 -19.48
N VAL A 331 -0.72 -30.76 -19.75
CA VAL A 331 -0.13 -30.01 -20.87
C VAL A 331 0.80 -28.92 -20.34
N ALA A 332 1.96 -28.66 -20.94
CA ALA A 332 2.84 -27.57 -20.51
C ALA A 332 2.19 -26.18 -20.66
N ARG A 333 2.51 -25.22 -19.77
CA ARG A 333 1.91 -23.86 -19.78
C ARG A 333 2.08 -23.13 -21.11
N GLY A 334 3.26 -23.21 -21.72
CA GLY A 334 3.53 -22.60 -23.02
C GLY A 334 2.72 -23.21 -24.18
N SER A 335 2.12 -24.38 -23.98
CA SER A 335 1.34 -25.08 -25.01
C SER A 335 -0.17 -24.95 -24.83
N ALA A 336 -0.64 -24.43 -23.69
CA ALA A 336 -2.06 -24.15 -23.43
C ALA A 336 -2.30 -22.64 -23.58
N ILE A 337 -2.61 -22.22 -24.81
CA ILE A 337 -2.69 -20.80 -25.18
C ILE A 337 -4.14 -20.41 -25.47
N VAL A 338 -4.61 -19.35 -24.82
CA VAL A 338 -5.83 -18.65 -25.24
C VAL A 338 -5.49 -17.29 -25.84
N THR A 339 -6.24 -16.87 -26.85
CA THR A 339 -5.97 -15.61 -27.55
C THR A 339 -7.15 -14.67 -27.62
N TRP A 340 -6.90 -13.36 -27.59
CA TRP A 340 -7.89 -12.32 -27.80
C TRP A 340 -7.28 -11.12 -28.54
N GLY A 341 -8.09 -10.21 -29.07
CA GLY A 341 -7.61 -8.91 -29.58
C GLY A 341 -7.83 -8.70 -31.08
N ALA A 342 -7.89 -9.77 -31.89
CA ALA A 342 -8.42 -9.68 -33.25
C ALA A 342 -9.92 -9.32 -33.26
N ALA A 343 -10.66 -9.83 -32.27
CA ALA A 343 -12.03 -9.46 -31.97
C ALA A 343 -12.17 -9.25 -30.45
N ALA A 344 -13.18 -8.48 -30.05
CA ALA A 344 -13.46 -8.25 -28.64
C ALA A 344 -14.03 -9.52 -28.00
N PHE A 345 -13.53 -9.85 -26.81
CA PHE A 345 -14.07 -10.95 -26.02
C PHE A 345 -15.04 -10.43 -24.97
N ALA A 346 -16.31 -10.77 -25.15
CA ALA A 346 -17.39 -10.51 -24.20
C ALA A 346 -17.97 -11.86 -23.74
N PRO A 347 -17.63 -12.36 -22.54
CA PRO A 347 -18.15 -13.63 -22.04
C PRO A 347 -19.61 -13.54 -21.57
N ARG A 348 -20.16 -12.32 -21.46
CA ARG A 348 -21.58 -12.06 -21.15
C ARG A 348 -22.04 -12.64 -19.80
N LEU A 349 -21.18 -12.55 -18.77
CA LEU A 349 -21.43 -13.07 -17.42
C LEU A 349 -22.25 -12.08 -16.58
N SER A 350 -23.47 -11.78 -17.02
CA SER A 350 -24.27 -10.68 -16.46
C SER A 350 -25.66 -11.08 -15.95
N ALA A 351 -26.13 -12.29 -16.26
CA ALA A 351 -27.46 -12.73 -15.84
C ALA A 351 -27.41 -13.41 -14.46
N GLY A 352 -28.39 -13.15 -13.60
CA GLY A 352 -28.60 -13.91 -12.36
C GLY A 352 -27.65 -13.58 -11.19
N LEU A 353 -26.93 -12.45 -11.24
CA LEU A 353 -26.03 -12.03 -10.16
C LEU A 353 -26.80 -11.89 -8.83
N THR A 354 -26.25 -12.43 -7.75
CA THR A 354 -26.87 -12.38 -6.41
C THR A 354 -26.45 -11.10 -5.70
N ALA A 355 -27.38 -10.17 -5.50
CA ALA A 355 -27.12 -8.91 -4.81
C ALA A 355 -26.39 -9.15 -3.46
N PRO A 356 -25.40 -8.30 -3.09
CA PRO A 356 -25.00 -7.04 -3.73
C PRO A 356 -23.96 -7.19 -4.86
N VAL A 357 -23.69 -8.41 -5.34
CA VAL A 357 -22.81 -8.64 -6.49
C VAL A 357 -23.35 -7.92 -7.73
N ALA A 358 -22.52 -7.10 -8.37
CA ALA A 358 -22.87 -6.32 -9.56
C ALA A 358 -21.96 -6.54 -10.77
N THR A 359 -20.96 -7.42 -10.65
CA THR A 359 -19.98 -7.71 -11.72
C THR A 359 -19.96 -9.18 -12.08
N GLY A 360 -19.82 -9.44 -13.38
CA GLY A 360 -19.36 -10.72 -13.87
C GLY A 360 -17.90 -10.94 -13.48
N CYS A 361 -17.46 -12.17 -13.30
CA CYS A 361 -16.08 -12.48 -12.96
C CYS A 361 -15.54 -13.64 -13.80
N LEU A 362 -14.40 -13.40 -14.44
CA LEU A 362 -13.64 -14.39 -15.19
C LEU A 362 -12.25 -14.53 -14.58
N ARG A 363 -11.78 -15.75 -14.43
CA ARG A 363 -10.44 -16.05 -13.93
C ARG A 363 -9.63 -16.80 -14.98
N PHE A 364 -8.46 -16.28 -15.30
CA PHE A 364 -7.41 -17.00 -16.01
C PHE A 364 -6.42 -17.57 -15.00
N ARG A 365 -6.14 -18.86 -15.06
CA ARG A 365 -5.23 -19.54 -14.11
C ARG A 365 -4.21 -20.43 -14.79
N ASP A 366 -2.92 -20.25 -14.47
CA ASP A 366 -1.84 -21.19 -14.83
C ASP A 366 -1.78 -21.54 -16.33
N LEU A 367 -2.03 -20.57 -17.21
CA LEU A 367 -1.99 -20.75 -18.66
C LEU A 367 -1.26 -19.60 -19.37
N THR A 368 -1.04 -19.77 -20.68
CA THR A 368 -0.56 -18.68 -21.54
C THR A 368 -1.74 -17.94 -22.15
N VAL A 369 -1.70 -16.61 -22.11
CA VAL A 369 -2.73 -15.73 -22.68
C VAL A 369 -2.04 -14.77 -23.64
N GLN A 370 -2.42 -14.77 -24.92
CA GLN A 370 -1.75 -13.98 -25.95
C GLN A 370 -2.71 -12.98 -26.60
N ARG A 371 -2.30 -11.71 -26.66
CA ARG A 371 -3.02 -10.66 -27.36
C ARG A 371 -2.64 -10.65 -28.84
N THR A 372 -3.62 -10.63 -29.73
CA THR A 372 -3.46 -10.69 -31.20
C THR A 372 -3.93 -9.42 -31.90
N GLY A 373 -4.44 -8.43 -31.17
CA GLY A 373 -4.88 -7.15 -31.71
C GLY A 373 -5.40 -6.20 -30.61
N SER A 374 -5.93 -5.05 -31.04
CA SER A 374 -6.33 -3.96 -30.13
C SER A 374 -7.68 -4.14 -29.44
N ALA A 375 -8.46 -5.15 -29.81
CA ALA A 375 -9.79 -5.35 -29.25
C ALA A 375 -9.77 -5.70 -27.75
N PHE A 376 -10.90 -5.45 -27.10
CA PHE A 376 -10.99 -5.43 -25.64
C PHE A 376 -11.43 -6.75 -25.02
N LEU A 377 -11.10 -6.92 -23.74
CA LEU A 377 -11.82 -7.81 -22.82
C LEU A 377 -12.91 -6.97 -22.16
N GLN A 378 -14.17 -7.39 -22.22
CA GLN A 378 -15.25 -6.50 -21.79
C GLN A 378 -16.44 -7.20 -21.12
N GLY A 379 -16.99 -6.51 -20.13
CA GLY A 379 -18.32 -6.78 -19.60
C GLY A 379 -19.42 -6.04 -20.37
N GLU A 380 -20.58 -5.95 -19.73
CA GLU A 380 -21.75 -5.22 -20.24
C GLU A 380 -21.88 -3.86 -19.56
N THR A 381 -22.74 -3.00 -20.10
CA THR A 381 -22.98 -1.67 -19.51
C THR A 381 -23.60 -1.79 -18.11
N ALA A 382 -24.55 -2.72 -17.92
CA ALA A 382 -25.23 -2.94 -16.64
C ALA A 382 -24.43 -3.83 -15.67
N ALA A 383 -23.47 -4.62 -16.18
CA ALA A 383 -22.66 -5.54 -15.38
C ALA A 383 -21.25 -5.60 -15.94
N ARG A 384 -20.32 -4.91 -15.28
CA ARG A 384 -18.89 -4.90 -15.66
C ARG A 384 -18.27 -6.28 -15.44
N LEU A 385 -17.09 -6.51 -16.02
CA LEU A 385 -16.34 -7.76 -15.89
C LEU A 385 -15.09 -7.57 -15.01
N ASP A 386 -15.03 -8.26 -13.87
CA ASP A 386 -13.78 -8.45 -13.15
C ASP A 386 -12.97 -9.58 -13.80
N ILE A 387 -11.69 -9.30 -14.11
CA ILE A 387 -10.77 -10.23 -14.75
C ILE A 387 -9.65 -10.53 -13.76
N HIS A 388 -9.60 -11.78 -13.29
CA HIS A 388 -8.56 -12.26 -12.39
C HIS A 388 -7.48 -12.98 -13.19
N TRP A 389 -6.24 -12.54 -13.05
CA TRP A 389 -5.07 -13.15 -13.67
C TRP A 389 -4.26 -13.84 -12.57
N GLU A 390 -4.24 -15.16 -12.55
CA GLU A 390 -3.55 -15.94 -11.52
C GLU A 390 -2.49 -16.86 -12.12
N ASP A 391 -1.22 -16.62 -11.79
CA ASP A 391 -0.06 -17.39 -12.27
C ASP A 391 0.01 -17.55 -13.79
N VAL A 392 -0.35 -16.49 -14.53
CA VAL A 392 -0.42 -16.50 -16.01
C VAL A 392 0.88 -16.01 -16.66
N ALA A 393 1.14 -16.54 -17.86
CA ALA A 393 2.08 -15.93 -18.81
C ALA A 393 1.29 -15.13 -19.84
N LEU A 394 1.35 -13.80 -19.78
CA LEU A 394 0.65 -12.92 -20.71
C LEU A 394 1.63 -12.38 -21.74
N ASP A 395 1.35 -12.62 -23.02
CA ASP A 395 2.05 -11.98 -24.12
C ASP A 395 1.17 -10.86 -24.70
N ASN A 396 1.55 -9.60 -24.49
CA ASN A 396 0.81 -8.46 -25.02
C ASN A 396 1.14 -8.19 -26.51
N ASN A 397 2.11 -8.90 -27.08
CA ASN A 397 2.47 -8.86 -28.50
C ASN A 397 2.67 -7.43 -29.06
N ALA A 398 3.31 -6.57 -28.25
CA ALA A 398 3.56 -5.17 -28.55
C ALA A 398 2.32 -4.34 -28.92
N VAL A 399 1.11 -4.79 -28.55
CA VAL A 399 -0.11 -4.02 -28.79
C VAL A 399 -0.15 -2.84 -27.84
N SER A 400 -0.30 -1.63 -28.37
CA SER A 400 -0.42 -0.42 -27.57
C SER A 400 -1.85 -0.19 -27.08
N GLY A 401 -1.98 0.40 -25.89
CA GLY A 401 -3.25 0.81 -25.31
C GLY A 401 -3.89 -0.26 -24.42
N SER A 402 -4.59 0.22 -23.39
CA SER A 402 -5.29 -0.64 -22.42
C SER A 402 -6.33 -1.53 -23.13
N TRP A 403 -6.42 -2.78 -22.72
CA TRP A 403 -7.46 -3.73 -23.19
C TRP A 403 -8.76 -3.65 -22.39
N LEU A 404 -8.86 -2.70 -21.44
CA LEU A 404 -9.99 -2.60 -20.53
C LEU A 404 -11.10 -1.69 -21.06
N THR A 405 -12.31 -2.24 -21.17
CA THR A 405 -13.54 -1.46 -21.35
C THR A 405 -14.69 -2.14 -20.65
N ARG A 406 -15.35 -1.46 -19.71
CA ARG A 406 -16.37 -2.05 -18.82
C ARG A 406 -15.83 -3.31 -18.12
N SER A 407 -14.55 -3.29 -17.77
CA SER A 407 -13.84 -4.39 -17.14
C SER A 407 -12.70 -3.88 -16.26
N ASP A 408 -12.34 -4.65 -15.25
CA ASP A 408 -11.36 -4.30 -14.24
C ASP A 408 -10.41 -5.49 -14.00
N ASN A 409 -9.10 -5.23 -13.91
CA ASN A 409 -8.09 -6.27 -13.72
C ASN A 409 -7.72 -6.44 -12.24
N TRP A 410 -7.48 -7.70 -11.88
CA TRP A 410 -6.87 -8.14 -10.62
C TRP A 410 -5.76 -9.13 -10.93
N PHE A 411 -4.51 -8.79 -10.64
CA PHE A 411 -3.36 -9.66 -10.89
C PHE A 411 -2.84 -10.31 -9.62
N PHE A 412 -2.59 -11.61 -9.68
CA PHE A 412 -1.99 -12.40 -8.61
C PHE A 412 -0.94 -13.34 -9.24
N GLY A 413 0.26 -12.83 -9.45
CA GLY A 413 1.33 -13.57 -10.13
C GLY A 413 1.15 -13.56 -11.64
N ALA A 414 1.69 -12.57 -12.34
CA ALA A 414 1.65 -12.56 -13.80
C ALA A 414 3.01 -12.17 -14.36
N VAL A 415 3.47 -12.94 -15.35
CA VAL A 415 4.63 -12.57 -16.16
C VAL A 415 4.11 -11.99 -17.46
N ILE A 416 4.37 -10.71 -17.69
CA ILE A 416 3.85 -9.99 -18.87
C ILE A 416 5.01 -9.65 -19.81
N ALA A 417 4.99 -10.24 -21.00
CA ALA A 417 5.96 -10.01 -22.06
C ALA A 417 5.43 -9.03 -23.13
N ASN A 418 6.36 -8.46 -23.90
CA ASN A 418 6.07 -7.61 -25.07
C ASN A 418 5.08 -6.48 -24.78
N MET A 419 5.25 -5.83 -23.63
CA MET A 419 4.51 -4.62 -23.28
C MET A 419 4.82 -3.48 -24.26
N ALA A 420 3.79 -2.71 -24.59
CA ALA A 420 3.92 -1.49 -25.38
C ALA A 420 2.89 -0.45 -24.92
N GLY A 421 3.27 0.82 -24.97
CA GLY A 421 2.38 1.94 -24.62
C GLY A 421 1.74 1.82 -23.24
N THR A 422 0.62 2.49 -23.03
CA THR A 422 -0.08 2.59 -21.72
C THR A 422 -0.97 1.36 -21.43
N THR A 423 -0.48 0.16 -21.73
CA THR A 423 -1.27 -1.07 -21.68
C THR A 423 -1.72 -1.43 -20.26
N LEU A 424 -0.85 -1.24 -19.25
CA LEU A 424 -1.21 -1.32 -17.83
C LEU A 424 -1.63 0.04 -17.24
N GLY A 425 -1.92 1.02 -18.11
CA GLY A 425 -2.64 2.21 -17.70
C GLY A 425 -4.12 1.90 -17.46
N ALA A 426 -4.79 2.85 -16.81
CA ALA A 426 -6.22 2.79 -16.64
C ALA A 426 -6.94 2.94 -17.99
N GLY A 427 -7.96 2.11 -18.25
CA GLY A 427 -8.74 2.15 -19.49
C GLY A 427 -9.76 3.29 -19.48
N ALA A 428 -10.36 3.57 -20.65
CA ALA A 428 -11.42 4.57 -20.79
C ALA A 428 -12.61 4.31 -19.83
N ASN A 429 -12.91 3.04 -19.58
CA ASN A 429 -13.95 2.58 -18.68
C ASN A 429 -13.47 1.36 -17.87
N GLY A 430 -12.22 1.35 -17.40
CA GLY A 430 -11.63 0.21 -16.71
C GLY A 430 -10.42 0.57 -15.87
N GLU A 431 -10.09 -0.29 -14.91
CA GLU A 431 -9.06 -0.05 -13.90
C GLU A 431 -8.14 -1.25 -13.70
N GLN A 432 -6.88 -0.97 -13.38
CA GLN A 432 -5.99 -1.91 -12.71
C GLN A 432 -6.25 -1.79 -11.20
N ARG A 433 -7.10 -2.65 -10.64
CA ARG A 433 -7.49 -2.54 -9.23
C ARG A 433 -6.41 -3.06 -8.28
N LEU A 434 -5.66 -4.07 -8.72
CA LEU A 434 -4.57 -4.66 -7.95
C LEU A 434 -3.53 -5.28 -8.89
N LEU A 435 -2.26 -4.93 -8.65
CA LEU A 435 -1.08 -5.54 -9.25
C LEU A 435 -0.31 -6.23 -8.13
N ARG A 436 -0.45 -7.56 -8.02
CA ARG A 436 0.32 -8.35 -7.05
C ARG A 436 1.16 -9.39 -7.77
N GLY A 437 2.45 -9.46 -7.45
CA GLY A 437 3.35 -10.46 -8.02
C GLY A 437 3.54 -10.30 -9.53
N VAL A 438 3.39 -9.09 -10.08
CA VAL A 438 3.57 -8.85 -11.52
C VAL A 438 5.05 -8.69 -11.84
N ALA A 439 5.53 -9.46 -12.81
CA ALA A 439 6.86 -9.32 -13.41
C ALA A 439 6.72 -8.82 -14.85
N THR A 440 7.21 -7.62 -15.14
CA THR A 440 7.17 -7.09 -16.51
C THR A 440 8.18 -5.96 -16.75
N ASP A 441 8.46 -5.74 -18.02
CA ASP A 441 9.09 -4.53 -18.52
C ASP A 441 8.01 -3.58 -19.02
N LEU A 442 7.90 -2.40 -18.41
CA LEU A 442 6.86 -1.41 -18.74
C LEU A 442 7.23 -0.53 -19.94
N ALA A 443 8.41 -0.71 -20.53
CA ALA A 443 8.88 0.02 -21.70
C ALA A 443 8.69 1.55 -21.57
N ASP A 444 9.05 2.09 -20.40
CA ASP A 444 8.96 3.51 -20.03
C ASP A 444 7.54 4.10 -20.03
N ALA A 445 6.52 3.25 -20.13
CA ALA A 445 5.13 3.67 -20.23
C ALA A 445 4.46 3.98 -18.89
N ALA A 446 3.41 4.80 -18.95
CA ALA A 446 2.56 5.07 -17.82
C ALA A 446 1.69 3.85 -17.47
N TRP A 447 1.46 3.66 -16.19
CA TRP A 447 0.72 2.53 -15.62
C TRP A 447 -0.05 2.98 -14.37
N GLU A 448 -1.08 2.24 -13.97
CA GLU A 448 -1.89 2.58 -12.80
C GLU A 448 -1.29 1.97 -11.53
N ASN A 449 -0.88 2.83 -10.60
CA ASN A 449 -0.22 2.48 -9.33
C ASN A 449 -1.18 2.64 -8.14
N TRP A 450 -2.34 1.95 -8.18
CA TRP A 450 -3.32 2.01 -7.10
C TRP A 450 -2.91 1.13 -5.91
N VAL A 451 -2.88 -0.18 -6.12
CA VAL A 451 -2.41 -1.18 -5.16
C VAL A 451 -1.41 -2.05 -5.88
N THR A 452 -0.13 -1.85 -5.58
CA THR A 452 1.01 -2.54 -6.20
C THR A 452 1.81 -3.24 -5.12
N LEU A 453 1.78 -4.57 -5.13
CA LEU A 453 2.29 -5.41 -4.06
C LEU A 453 3.27 -6.46 -4.62
N ALA A 454 4.45 -6.59 -4.03
CA ALA A 454 5.36 -7.69 -4.36
C ALA A 454 5.69 -7.83 -5.86
N CYS A 455 5.73 -6.73 -6.62
CA CYS A 455 6.00 -6.73 -8.05
C CYS A 455 7.49 -6.58 -8.37
N ALA A 456 7.89 -7.02 -9.56
CA ALA A 456 9.19 -6.79 -10.16
C ALA A 456 9.02 -6.08 -11.52
N LEU A 457 9.17 -4.76 -11.54
CA LEU A 457 8.87 -3.91 -12.69
C LEU A 457 10.15 -3.29 -13.22
N THR A 458 10.43 -3.47 -14.51
CA THR A 458 11.59 -2.86 -15.18
C THR A 458 11.14 -1.74 -16.11
N ARG A 459 11.97 -0.69 -16.23
CA ARG A 459 11.68 0.54 -16.98
C ARG A 459 10.26 1.10 -16.75
N PRO A 460 9.78 1.23 -15.49
CA PRO A 460 8.51 1.89 -15.23
C PRO A 460 8.56 3.36 -15.67
N GLY A 461 7.53 3.80 -16.39
CA GLY A 461 7.23 5.22 -16.61
C GLY A 461 6.52 5.84 -15.41
N ASN A 462 5.54 6.70 -15.68
CA ASN A 462 4.76 7.37 -14.63
C ASN A 462 3.74 6.41 -13.99
N GLY A 463 3.89 6.11 -12.71
CA GLY A 463 2.87 5.38 -11.94
C GLY A 463 1.77 6.34 -11.49
N THR A 464 0.60 6.26 -12.12
CA THR A 464 -0.51 7.19 -11.88
C THR A 464 -1.47 6.68 -10.83
N VAL A 465 -1.98 7.60 -10.01
CA VAL A 465 -3.05 7.37 -9.04
C VAL A 465 -4.26 8.17 -9.50
N ARG A 466 -5.32 7.48 -9.94
CA ARG A 466 -6.49 8.14 -10.55
C ARG A 466 -7.32 8.93 -9.54
N ASP A 467 -7.55 8.36 -8.36
CA ASP A 467 -8.28 9.03 -7.28
C ASP A 467 -7.39 9.21 -6.04
N PRO A 468 -6.68 10.34 -5.92
CA PRO A 468 -5.77 10.60 -4.81
C PRO A 468 -6.48 10.76 -3.45
N SER A 469 -7.82 10.72 -3.40
CA SER A 469 -8.61 10.86 -2.17
C SER A 469 -8.97 9.53 -1.49
N LYS A 470 -8.73 8.38 -2.14
CA LYS A 470 -9.17 7.05 -1.65
C LYS A 470 -8.04 6.14 -1.13
N GLY A 471 -6.81 6.67 -1.07
CA GLY A 471 -5.61 5.97 -0.59
C GLY A 471 -5.04 4.97 -1.59
N ALA A 472 -3.71 4.92 -1.72
CA ALA A 472 -2.99 4.04 -2.64
C ALA A 472 -1.76 3.44 -1.96
N ILE A 473 -1.37 2.22 -2.36
CA ILE A 473 -0.34 1.43 -1.68
C ILE A 473 0.66 0.89 -2.71
N ALA A 474 1.94 1.20 -2.51
CA ALA A 474 3.07 0.54 -3.15
C ALA A 474 3.94 -0.12 -2.07
N PHE A 475 3.87 -1.46 -1.97
CA PHE A 475 4.52 -2.23 -0.91
C PHE A 475 5.29 -3.45 -1.43
N GLN A 476 6.51 -3.67 -0.92
CA GLN A 476 7.39 -4.79 -1.30
C GLN A 476 7.75 -4.87 -2.80
N ASN A 477 7.85 -3.75 -3.51
CA ASN A 477 8.14 -3.80 -4.95
C ASN A 477 9.62 -3.59 -5.25
N ARG A 478 10.06 -4.18 -6.36
CA ARG A 478 11.34 -3.88 -7.01
C ARG A 478 11.10 -3.15 -8.33
N PHE A 479 11.60 -1.92 -8.43
CA PHE A 479 11.59 -1.11 -9.64
C PHE A 479 13.01 -1.00 -10.18
N LEU A 480 13.24 -1.47 -11.40
CA LEU A 480 14.54 -1.45 -12.05
C LEU A 480 14.59 -0.42 -13.17
N ASN A 481 15.57 0.47 -13.10
CA ASN A 481 15.81 1.53 -14.07
C ASN A 481 14.56 2.30 -14.54
N PRO A 482 13.78 2.95 -13.66
CA PRO A 482 12.63 3.75 -14.07
C PRO A 482 12.97 4.83 -15.11
N ASN A 483 11.99 5.37 -15.83
CA ASN A 483 12.19 6.48 -16.76
C ASN A 483 12.69 7.76 -16.02
N PRO A 484 13.69 8.53 -16.52
CA PRO A 484 14.13 9.82 -15.92
C PRO A 484 13.08 10.92 -15.92
N ALA A 485 12.22 10.97 -16.93
CA ALA A 485 11.23 12.04 -17.10
C ALA A 485 10.01 11.88 -16.17
N ASN A 486 9.85 10.71 -15.57
CA ASN A 486 8.69 10.32 -14.78
C ASN A 486 9.12 9.70 -13.45
N SER A 487 8.15 9.40 -12.58
CA SER A 487 8.42 8.66 -11.35
C SER A 487 7.51 7.43 -11.25
N PRO A 488 8.06 6.26 -10.86
CA PRO A 488 7.25 5.06 -10.66
C PRO A 488 6.27 5.23 -9.50
N LEU A 489 6.60 6.08 -8.52
CA LEU A 489 5.77 6.38 -7.36
C LEU A 489 5.39 7.87 -7.38
N THR A 490 4.26 8.19 -8.01
CA THR A 490 3.73 9.55 -8.10
C THR A 490 2.30 9.61 -7.59
N VAL A 491 2.01 10.60 -6.77
CA VAL A 491 0.63 11.01 -6.47
C VAL A 491 0.47 12.53 -6.62
N THR A 492 -0.60 12.90 -7.31
CA THR A 492 -0.97 14.27 -7.63
C THR A 492 -2.47 14.42 -7.39
N ALA A 493 -2.89 15.60 -6.94
CA ALA A 493 -4.30 15.89 -6.73
C ALA A 493 -5.05 16.10 -8.05
N ALA A 494 -6.37 16.00 -8.06
CA ALA A 494 -7.15 16.21 -9.29
C ALA A 494 -7.24 17.71 -9.65
N ALA A 495 -7.36 18.57 -8.64
CA ALA A 495 -7.35 20.03 -8.77
C ALA A 495 -6.45 20.70 -7.69
N ALA A 496 -6.16 21.98 -7.88
CA ALA A 496 -5.49 22.79 -6.87
C ALA A 496 -6.38 22.91 -5.61
N GLY A 497 -5.80 22.66 -4.43
CA GLY A 497 -6.51 22.70 -3.15
C GLY A 497 -7.15 21.37 -2.71
N ASP A 498 -7.26 20.39 -3.59
CA ASP A 498 -7.73 19.05 -3.22
C ASP A 498 -6.79 18.39 -2.20
N THR A 499 -7.30 17.47 -1.39
CA THR A 499 -6.47 16.71 -0.44
C THR A 499 -6.09 15.36 -1.00
N ILE A 500 -4.79 15.13 -1.16
CA ILE A 500 -4.22 13.80 -1.32
C ILE A 500 -4.21 13.13 0.05
N THR A 501 -4.92 12.02 0.20
CA THR A 501 -4.94 11.26 1.44
C THR A 501 -4.58 9.80 1.23
N GLY A 502 -3.75 9.27 2.12
CA GLY A 502 -3.51 7.84 2.19
C GLY A 502 -2.60 7.23 1.12
N PHE A 503 -1.65 7.98 0.55
CA PHE A 503 -0.61 7.37 -0.29
C PHE A 503 0.52 6.79 0.57
N TRP A 504 0.79 5.50 0.38
CA TRP A 504 1.81 4.74 1.11
C TRP A 504 2.81 4.10 0.15
N ALA A 505 4.07 4.54 0.21
CA ALA A 505 5.18 3.85 -0.42
C ALA A 505 6.08 3.25 0.66
N VAL A 506 6.04 1.92 0.79
CA VAL A 506 6.69 1.23 1.90
C VAL A 506 7.53 0.06 1.38
N GLN A 507 8.77 -0.04 1.85
CA GLN A 507 9.66 -1.16 1.61
C GLN A 507 9.88 -1.50 0.12
N ASN A 508 10.04 -0.49 -0.72
CA ASN A 508 10.34 -0.67 -2.13
C ASN A 508 11.85 -0.50 -2.40
N LEU A 509 12.40 -1.29 -3.34
CA LEU A 509 13.69 -1.03 -3.95
C LEU A 509 13.49 -0.30 -5.28
N ILE A 510 14.09 0.87 -5.44
CA ILE A 510 14.16 1.59 -6.72
C ILE A 510 15.64 1.69 -7.14
N GLU A 511 16.01 0.87 -8.11
CA GLU A 511 17.36 0.79 -8.64
C GLU A 511 17.52 1.74 -9.84
N VAL A 512 18.23 2.85 -9.65
CA VAL A 512 18.43 3.89 -10.66
C VAL A 512 19.76 3.67 -11.37
N LEU A 513 19.72 3.18 -12.60
CA LEU A 513 20.92 2.83 -13.38
C LEU A 513 21.49 3.99 -14.19
N ARG A 514 20.76 5.09 -14.30
CA ARG A 514 21.16 6.24 -15.13
C ARG A 514 21.73 7.38 -14.28
N ALA A 515 22.65 8.15 -14.85
CA ALA A 515 23.16 9.38 -14.24
C ALA A 515 22.23 10.60 -14.46
N THR A 516 21.25 10.51 -15.37
CA THR A 516 20.32 11.61 -15.65
C THR A 516 19.43 11.92 -14.45
N ALA A 517 19.35 13.21 -14.10
CA ALA A 517 18.50 13.72 -13.04
C ALA A 517 17.03 13.31 -13.23
N GLY A 518 16.36 12.94 -12.15
CA GLY A 518 14.95 12.55 -12.19
C GLY A 518 14.45 12.06 -10.82
N PRO A 519 13.27 12.52 -10.38
CA PRO A 519 12.68 12.07 -9.11
C PRO A 519 12.12 10.66 -9.22
N MET A 520 12.23 9.85 -8.17
CA MET A 520 11.65 8.50 -8.10
C MET A 520 10.44 8.39 -7.19
N ILE A 521 10.30 9.34 -6.26
CA ILE A 521 9.11 9.50 -5.43
C ILE A 521 8.64 10.94 -5.56
N ARG A 522 7.35 11.11 -5.86
CA ARG A 522 6.68 12.40 -6.00
C ARG A 522 5.37 12.42 -5.21
N ILE A 523 5.32 13.24 -4.16
CA ILE A 523 4.11 13.48 -3.35
C ILE A 523 3.93 14.98 -3.22
N SER A 524 2.88 15.54 -3.81
CA SER A 524 2.68 17.00 -3.86
C SER A 524 3.95 17.76 -4.29
N SER A 525 4.46 17.42 -5.47
CA SER A 525 5.77 17.85 -5.99
C SER A 525 5.68 19.07 -6.94
N ASP A 526 6.63 19.22 -7.88
CA ASP A 526 6.64 20.25 -8.92
C ASP A 526 5.44 20.12 -9.88
N GLY A 527 4.77 21.24 -10.16
CA GLY A 527 3.65 21.36 -11.11
C GLY A 527 2.44 22.14 -10.52
N PRO A 528 1.54 22.67 -11.38
CA PRO A 528 0.42 23.50 -10.92
C PRO A 528 -0.67 22.68 -10.21
N VAL A 529 -0.96 21.44 -10.60
CA VAL A 529 -2.17 20.71 -10.14
C VAL A 529 -2.01 19.94 -8.82
N HIS A 530 -1.06 20.29 -7.93
CA HIS A 530 -0.91 19.52 -6.68
C HIS A 530 -1.61 20.17 -5.50
N GLY A 531 -2.28 19.33 -4.73
CA GLY A 531 -3.08 19.68 -3.58
C GLY A 531 -2.38 19.44 -2.25
N HIS A 532 -3.15 19.57 -1.17
CA HIS A 532 -2.75 19.27 0.19
C HIS A 532 -2.32 17.80 0.33
N THR A 533 -1.48 17.50 1.32
CA THR A 533 -1.19 16.10 1.67
C THR A 533 -1.62 15.84 3.08
N ASP A 534 -2.29 14.72 3.28
CA ASP A 534 -2.78 14.31 4.57
C ASP A 534 -2.60 12.81 4.74
N HIS A 535 -2.14 12.36 5.91
CA HIS A 535 -1.99 10.94 6.22
C HIS A 535 -1.30 10.10 5.11
N CYS A 536 -0.17 10.59 4.60
CA CYS A 536 0.66 9.88 3.62
C CYS A 536 1.99 9.42 4.25
N GLY A 537 2.49 8.28 3.79
CA GLY A 537 3.60 7.59 4.43
C GLY A 537 4.70 7.10 3.49
N LEU A 538 5.94 7.28 3.93
CA LEU A 538 7.16 6.73 3.34
C LEU A 538 7.89 5.93 4.42
N ALA A 539 8.18 4.65 4.18
CA ALA A 539 9.07 3.92 5.08
C ALA A 539 9.84 2.78 4.44
N HIS A 540 11.07 2.60 4.91
CA HIS A 540 11.95 1.52 4.48
C HIS A 540 12.12 1.42 2.96
N ASN A 541 11.94 2.49 2.18
CA ASN A 541 12.29 2.45 0.77
C ASN A 541 13.81 2.58 0.62
N THR A 542 14.40 1.84 -0.32
CA THR A 542 15.77 2.06 -0.79
C THR A 542 15.72 2.61 -2.20
N VAL A 543 16.13 3.87 -2.37
CA VAL A 543 16.27 4.51 -3.67
C VAL A 543 17.71 4.86 -3.90
N THR A 544 18.27 4.24 -4.92
CA THR A 544 19.68 4.39 -5.33
C THR A 544 19.83 5.51 -6.35
N GLY A 545 21.06 5.77 -6.79
CA GLY A 545 21.37 6.76 -7.82
C GLY A 545 22.55 7.65 -7.44
N HIS A 546 22.75 8.71 -8.21
CA HIS A 546 23.86 9.63 -8.00
C HIS A 546 23.39 11.08 -8.07
N GLY A 547 23.73 11.87 -7.05
CA GLY A 547 23.28 13.26 -6.95
C GLY A 547 21.76 13.37 -7.06
N SER A 548 21.29 14.06 -8.11
CA SER A 548 19.86 14.27 -8.35
C SER A 548 19.14 13.16 -9.12
N ALA A 549 19.86 12.14 -9.58
CA ALA A 549 19.26 10.93 -10.10
C ALA A 549 18.77 10.07 -8.92
N GLY A 550 17.46 9.79 -8.86
CA GLY A 550 16.88 9.04 -7.75
C GLY A 550 16.32 9.89 -6.61
N ARG A 551 16.20 11.21 -6.80
CA ARG A 551 15.74 12.13 -5.74
C ARG A 551 14.28 11.92 -5.35
N TYR A 552 13.93 12.40 -4.17
CA TYR A 552 12.57 12.54 -3.69
C TYR A 552 12.14 13.99 -3.85
N ASN A 553 10.96 14.21 -4.41
CA ASN A 553 10.33 15.53 -4.43
C ASN A 553 9.01 15.41 -3.66
N VAL A 554 9.01 15.84 -2.39
CA VAL A 554 7.87 15.61 -1.49
C VAL A 554 7.47 16.86 -0.73
N PHE A 555 6.17 17.05 -0.54
CA PHE A 555 5.57 18.08 0.32
C PHE A 555 5.98 19.52 -0.04
N TYR A 556 5.92 19.85 -1.33
CA TYR A 556 6.24 21.20 -1.80
C TYR A 556 5.06 22.12 -1.54
N ASP A 557 5.29 23.21 -0.81
CA ASP A 557 4.31 24.28 -0.62
C ASP A 557 4.46 25.37 -1.70
N ASN A 558 3.92 25.05 -2.89
CA ASN A 558 3.80 26.00 -3.98
C ASN A 558 2.41 26.65 -3.97
N ASN A 559 2.33 27.87 -4.51
CA ASN A 559 1.07 28.52 -4.83
C ASN A 559 0.66 28.21 -6.27
N THR A 560 -0.53 27.66 -6.44
CA THR A 560 -1.18 27.55 -7.76
C THR A 560 -2.46 28.35 -7.74
N ASN A 561 -2.57 29.36 -8.61
CA ASN A 561 -3.79 30.16 -8.81
C ASN A 561 -4.35 30.77 -7.51
N GLY A 562 -3.50 31.13 -6.55
CA GLY A 562 -3.89 31.68 -5.26
C GLY A 562 -4.12 30.62 -4.17
N THR A 563 -4.06 29.33 -4.50
CA THR A 563 -4.21 28.23 -3.54
C THR A 563 -2.85 27.74 -3.08
N ARG A 564 -2.54 27.98 -1.79
CA ARG A 564 -1.38 27.40 -1.09
C ARG A 564 -1.64 25.97 -0.71
N ARG A 565 -0.57 25.20 -0.49
CA ARG A 565 -0.70 23.83 0.02
C ARG A 565 -0.52 23.84 1.52
N ASN A 566 -1.12 22.86 2.18
CA ASN A 566 -0.94 22.59 3.59
C ASN A 566 -0.77 21.09 3.73
N HIS A 567 0.34 20.66 4.34
CA HIS A 567 0.66 19.26 4.50
C HIS A 567 0.52 18.90 5.98
N ARG A 568 -0.26 17.87 6.27
CA ARG A 568 -0.59 17.43 7.63
C ARG A 568 -0.33 15.95 7.78
N ARG A 569 0.06 15.54 8.98
CA ARG A 569 0.14 14.14 9.40
C ARG A 569 1.01 13.27 8.47
N MET A 570 2.02 13.87 7.82
CA MET A 570 3.03 13.13 7.05
C MET A 570 3.78 12.16 7.96
N TRP A 571 4.33 11.11 7.35
CA TRP A 571 5.09 10.09 8.04
C TRP A 571 6.24 9.60 7.15
N HIS A 572 7.48 9.73 7.62
CA HIS A 572 8.69 9.39 6.87
C HIS A 572 9.71 8.69 7.77
N HIS A 573 9.75 7.37 7.72
CA HIS A 573 10.44 6.54 8.71
C HIS A 573 11.37 5.52 8.06
N GLY A 574 12.68 5.68 8.26
CA GLY A 574 13.65 4.67 7.82
C GLY A 574 13.81 4.52 6.33
N ASP A 575 13.56 5.57 5.55
CA ASP A 575 13.89 5.57 4.14
C ASP A 575 15.38 5.80 3.92
N LEU A 576 15.92 5.19 2.86
CA LEU A 576 17.24 5.44 2.32
C LEU A 576 17.03 6.04 0.92
N ALA A 577 17.19 7.35 0.81
CA ALA A 577 17.00 8.09 -0.44
C ALA A 577 18.35 8.47 -1.08
N SER A 578 18.36 8.65 -2.41
CA SER A 578 19.49 9.28 -3.09
C SER A 578 19.65 10.73 -2.62
N GLN A 579 18.58 11.51 -2.71
CA GLN A 579 18.52 12.90 -2.30
C GLN A 579 17.08 13.23 -1.88
N LEU A 580 16.90 14.12 -0.90
CA LEU A 580 15.60 14.64 -0.48
C LEU A 580 15.46 16.10 -0.87
N ASN A 581 14.38 16.43 -1.59
CA ASN A 581 13.98 17.80 -1.86
C ASN A 581 12.62 18.07 -1.23
N VAL A 582 12.50 19.25 -0.64
CA VAL A 582 11.28 19.90 -0.17
C VAL A 582 11.25 21.33 -0.70
N LYS A 583 10.09 22.00 -0.73
CA LYS A 583 10.00 23.42 -1.08
C LYS A 583 9.02 24.15 -0.19
N GLY A 584 9.33 25.41 0.10
CA GLY A 584 8.38 26.36 0.68
C GLY A 584 9.01 27.73 0.90
N ASP A 585 8.56 28.47 1.91
CA ASP A 585 8.80 29.90 2.11
C ASP A 585 10.23 30.40 1.83
N VAL A 586 11.28 29.69 2.24
CA VAL A 586 12.65 30.15 1.97
C VAL A 586 13.05 29.92 0.51
N ASP A 587 12.77 28.73 -0.04
CA ASP A 587 13.11 28.36 -1.43
C ASP A 587 12.40 29.24 -2.44
N ILE A 588 11.12 29.51 -2.22
CA ILE A 588 10.31 30.33 -3.12
C ILE A 588 10.23 31.81 -2.69
N ALA A 589 11.00 32.20 -1.67
CA ALA A 589 11.08 33.57 -1.14
C ALA A 589 9.72 34.21 -0.81
N ASP A 590 8.88 33.47 -0.06
CA ASP A 590 7.47 33.79 0.14
C ASP A 590 6.99 33.47 1.56
N ALA A 591 6.74 34.50 2.36
CA ALA A 591 6.32 34.40 3.75
C ALA A 591 5.05 33.54 3.98
N ALA A 592 4.20 33.40 2.96
CA ALA A 592 2.95 32.66 3.08
C ALA A 592 3.10 31.14 2.89
N ALA A 593 4.25 30.65 2.40
CA ALA A 593 4.46 29.23 2.08
C ALA A 593 4.91 28.41 3.30
N THR A 594 4.05 28.38 4.30
CA THR A 594 4.27 27.76 5.62
C THR A 594 3.63 26.38 5.79
N GLY A 595 2.91 25.86 4.79
CA GLY A 595 2.22 24.58 4.85
C GLY A 595 3.11 23.35 4.92
N HIS A 596 4.43 23.50 4.69
CA HIS A 596 5.43 22.43 4.83
C HIS A 596 6.20 22.50 6.17
N MET A 597 5.91 23.47 7.05
CA MET A 597 6.70 23.76 8.25
C MET A 597 6.83 22.57 9.20
N ALA A 598 5.77 21.77 9.37
CA ALA A 598 5.84 20.57 10.19
C ALA A 598 6.93 19.61 9.69
N TYR A 599 6.92 19.30 8.39
CA TYR A 599 7.94 18.44 7.79
C TYR A 599 9.34 19.05 7.91
N GLN A 600 9.47 20.36 7.73
CA GLN A 600 10.76 21.05 7.82
C GLN A 600 11.38 20.99 9.22
N HIS A 601 10.55 20.89 10.27
CA HIS A 601 10.99 20.72 11.66
C HIS A 601 11.04 19.24 12.09
N GLY A 602 11.03 18.30 11.13
CA GLY A 602 11.20 16.88 11.38
C GLY A 602 9.99 16.19 12.00
N VAL A 603 8.82 16.84 12.01
CA VAL A 603 7.58 16.24 12.53
C VAL A 603 7.21 15.03 11.67
N GLY A 604 7.02 13.88 12.33
CA GLY A 604 6.72 12.60 11.68
C GLY A 604 7.91 12.02 10.91
N CYS A 605 9.14 12.47 11.18
CA CYS A 605 10.36 11.99 10.54
C CYS A 605 11.28 11.29 11.54
N ARG A 606 11.77 10.09 11.19
CA ARG A 606 12.71 9.35 12.04
C ARG A 606 13.61 8.42 11.25
N GLY A 607 14.90 8.41 11.58
CA GLY A 607 15.88 7.45 11.11
C GLY A 607 16.04 7.39 9.58
N ASN A 608 15.76 8.49 8.89
CA ASN A 608 15.92 8.56 7.43
C ASN A 608 17.39 8.79 7.08
N PHE A 609 17.79 8.31 5.90
CA PHE A 609 19.14 8.47 5.39
C PHE A 609 19.10 9.06 3.97
N THR A 610 19.91 10.08 3.68
CA THR A 610 20.16 10.51 2.30
C THR A 610 21.62 10.39 1.92
N GLN A 611 21.86 9.92 0.69
CA GLN A 611 23.19 9.76 0.13
C GLN A 611 23.81 11.12 -0.28
N PHE A 612 22.97 12.04 -0.73
CA PHE A 612 23.37 13.36 -1.22
C PHE A 612 22.44 14.45 -0.65
N ARG A 613 22.85 15.71 -0.85
CA ARG A 613 21.99 16.90 -0.68
C ARG A 613 21.78 17.63 -2.01
N THR A 614 20.93 18.65 -1.98
CA THR A 614 20.70 19.53 -3.14
C THR A 614 21.94 20.28 -3.59
N ASN A 615 22.03 20.53 -4.90
CA ASN A 615 23.11 21.26 -5.55
C ASN A 615 22.80 22.76 -5.71
N SER A 616 21.64 23.23 -5.23
CA SER A 616 21.21 24.61 -5.28
C SER A 616 22.16 25.53 -4.47
N ALA A 617 22.50 26.70 -5.02
CA ALA A 617 23.49 27.63 -4.48
C ALA A 617 23.16 28.17 -3.07
N GLY A 618 21.91 28.01 -2.60
CA GLY A 618 21.51 28.16 -1.21
C GLY A 618 21.32 26.79 -0.55
N LEU A 619 22.34 26.34 0.20
CA LEU A 619 22.45 25.00 0.81
C LEU A 619 21.30 24.59 1.77
N HIS A 620 20.36 25.49 2.08
CA HIS A 620 19.32 25.35 3.11
C HIS A 620 17.89 25.50 2.59
N LEU A 621 17.69 25.80 1.30
CA LEU A 621 16.38 26.21 0.78
C LEU A 621 15.43 25.02 0.58
N GLU A 622 15.94 23.89 0.09
CA GLU A 622 15.14 22.69 -0.22
C GLU A 622 15.37 21.52 0.76
N SER A 623 15.93 21.80 1.95
CA SER A 623 16.23 20.80 2.99
C SER A 623 15.41 21.02 4.26
N GLN A 624 15.23 19.98 5.06
CA GLN A 624 14.63 20.11 6.40
C GLN A 624 15.58 20.88 7.34
N ALA A 625 15.02 21.75 8.17
CA ALA A 625 15.75 22.48 9.22
C ALA A 625 16.10 21.57 10.41
N TYR A 626 15.34 20.51 10.60
CA TYR A 626 15.68 19.34 11.41
C TYR A 626 15.13 18.10 10.69
N ALA A 627 15.99 17.11 10.45
CA ALA A 627 15.66 15.95 9.61
C ALA A 627 14.80 14.88 10.29
N GLY A 628 14.45 15.09 11.56
CA GLY A 628 13.84 14.08 12.42
C GLY A 628 14.87 13.33 13.26
N ALA A 629 14.38 12.66 14.30
CA ALA A 629 15.23 11.95 15.27
C ALA A 629 16.08 10.88 14.58
N ARG A 630 17.39 10.90 14.85
CA ARG A 630 18.39 9.96 14.32
C ARG A 630 18.48 9.91 12.79
N SER A 631 17.94 10.89 12.08
CA SER A 631 18.07 10.97 10.63
C SER A 631 19.45 11.51 10.23
N VAL A 632 20.00 11.01 9.13
CA VAL A 632 21.29 11.42 8.58
C VAL A 632 21.08 11.96 7.16
N ILE A 633 21.35 13.25 6.96
CA ILE A 633 21.25 13.88 5.64
C ILE A 633 22.65 14.04 5.06
N GLY A 634 22.82 13.65 3.80
CA GLY A 634 24.08 13.80 3.08
C GLY A 634 24.57 15.26 3.07
N ALA A 635 25.89 15.44 3.07
CA ALA A 635 26.52 16.75 3.16
C ALA A 635 27.10 17.28 1.83
N SER A 636 27.02 16.49 0.75
CA SER A 636 27.58 16.86 -0.55
C SER A 636 26.59 16.55 -1.68
N ALA A 637 26.66 17.35 -2.75
CA ALA A 637 25.92 17.12 -3.97
C ALA A 637 26.64 16.14 -4.92
N THR A 638 27.92 15.87 -4.67
CA THR A 638 28.79 15.06 -5.54
C THR A 638 29.44 13.89 -4.80
N THR A 639 29.73 14.05 -3.51
CA THR A 639 30.31 13.00 -2.66
C THR A 639 29.18 12.22 -1.99
N ARG A 640 29.14 10.91 -2.23
CA ARG A 640 28.15 10.03 -1.63
C ARG A 640 28.41 9.87 -0.13
N ASN A 641 27.41 10.17 0.69
CA ASN A 641 27.31 9.63 2.04
C ASN A 641 26.97 8.14 1.93
N ASP A 642 27.96 7.27 2.13
CA ASP A 642 27.83 5.85 1.83
C ASP A 642 26.95 5.13 2.88
N PRO A 643 25.82 4.52 2.49
CA PRO A 643 25.00 3.74 3.41
C PRO A 643 25.69 2.47 3.92
N GLY A 644 26.69 1.97 3.18
CA GLY A 644 27.35 0.68 3.42
C GLY A 644 26.64 -0.49 2.74
N PHE A 645 26.31 -0.39 1.45
CA PHE A 645 25.73 -1.52 0.70
C PHE A 645 26.73 -2.66 0.48
N VAL A 646 26.24 -3.90 0.35
CA VAL A 646 27.06 -5.08 0.02
C VAL A 646 27.64 -4.99 -1.40
N ASP A 647 26.80 -4.69 -2.39
CA ASP A 647 27.23 -4.48 -3.78
C ASP A 647 26.39 -3.38 -4.45
N TYR A 648 27.00 -2.21 -4.65
CA TYR A 648 26.34 -1.08 -5.27
C TYR A 648 26.54 -1.08 -6.79
N ARG A 649 25.46 -1.34 -7.55
CA ARG A 649 25.47 -1.37 -9.03
C ARG A 649 24.57 -0.34 -9.70
N ALA A 650 24.07 0.62 -8.95
CA ALA A 650 23.33 1.76 -9.47
C ALA A 650 24.29 2.84 -10.03
N ALA A 651 23.72 3.93 -10.55
CA ALA A 651 24.50 5.03 -11.14
C ALA A 651 25.51 5.64 -10.14
N THR A 652 26.64 6.09 -10.67
CA THR A 652 27.73 6.75 -9.92
C THR A 652 28.18 8.02 -10.64
N ALA A 653 29.10 8.77 -10.05
CA ALA A 653 29.77 9.89 -10.72
C ALA A 653 30.50 9.48 -12.01
N ALA A 654 30.92 8.22 -12.11
CA ALA A 654 31.62 7.69 -13.28
C ALA A 654 30.67 7.34 -14.45
N GLY A 655 29.36 7.31 -14.23
CA GLY A 655 28.36 7.06 -15.26
C GLY A 655 27.23 6.12 -14.82
N ASN A 656 26.61 5.49 -15.82
CA ASN A 656 25.49 4.58 -15.63
C ASN A 656 25.91 3.31 -14.86
N GLY A 657 25.00 2.79 -14.06
CA GLY A 657 25.15 1.54 -13.32
C GLY A 657 24.87 0.30 -14.17
N ALA A 658 25.45 -0.83 -13.79
CA ALA A 658 25.23 -2.13 -14.43
C ALA A 658 23.92 -2.81 -13.99
N GLY A 659 23.35 -2.39 -12.84
CA GLY A 659 22.16 -2.96 -12.24
C GLY A 659 22.34 -4.32 -11.59
N GLY A 660 21.30 -4.77 -10.89
CA GLY A 660 21.31 -6.05 -10.18
C GLY A 660 22.13 -6.02 -8.89
N GLY A 661 22.30 -4.86 -8.27
CA GLY A 661 23.07 -4.72 -7.03
C GLY A 661 22.47 -5.45 -5.83
N ASP A 662 23.31 -5.74 -4.85
CA ASP A 662 22.92 -6.25 -3.53
C ASP A 662 22.88 -5.08 -2.54
N TYR A 663 21.67 -4.58 -2.30
CA TYR A 663 21.41 -3.42 -1.47
C TYR A 663 21.13 -3.76 0.00
N ARG A 664 21.45 -4.98 0.42
CA ARG A 664 21.61 -5.29 1.85
C ARG A 664 22.74 -4.44 2.42
N LEU A 665 22.68 -4.12 3.72
CA LEU A 665 23.70 -3.32 4.37
C LEU A 665 24.79 -4.20 4.98
N LEU A 666 26.05 -3.77 4.89
CA LEU A 666 27.17 -4.39 5.60
C LEU A 666 27.05 -4.14 7.11
N PRO A 667 27.58 -5.04 7.97
CA PRO A 667 27.73 -4.77 9.40
C PRO A 667 28.48 -3.44 9.62
N GLY A 668 27.94 -2.56 10.48
CA GLY A 668 28.52 -1.25 10.75
C GLY A 668 28.28 -0.17 9.68
N GLY A 669 27.49 -0.44 8.63
CA GLY A 669 27.12 0.56 7.64
C GLY A 669 26.38 1.77 8.26
N ALA A 670 26.60 2.96 7.72
CA ALA A 670 26.09 4.22 8.28
C ALA A 670 24.56 4.33 8.27
N ALA A 671 23.88 3.57 7.41
CA ALA A 671 22.42 3.48 7.39
C ALA A 671 21.86 2.47 8.40
N ARG A 672 22.68 1.71 9.12
CA ARG A 672 22.24 0.82 10.20
C ARG A 672 22.00 1.60 11.49
N GLY A 673 21.08 1.09 12.29
CA GLY A 673 20.88 1.59 13.65
C GLY A 673 20.27 3.00 13.74
N LEU A 674 19.42 3.40 12.79
CA LEU A 674 18.81 4.73 12.75
C LEU A 674 17.40 4.77 13.37
N LEU A 675 16.59 3.71 13.28
CA LEU A 675 15.29 3.67 13.98
C LEU A 675 15.35 2.84 15.25
N ARG A 676 14.86 3.34 16.39
CA ARG A 676 14.80 2.52 17.63
C ARG A 676 13.61 1.55 17.69
N GLU A 677 12.65 1.72 16.78
CA GLU A 677 11.42 0.94 16.78
C GLU A 677 11.14 0.41 15.38
N ALA A 678 10.94 -0.90 15.29
CA ALA A 678 10.46 -1.55 14.09
C ALA A 678 9.07 -1.01 13.72
N VAL A 679 8.89 -0.58 12.48
CA VAL A 679 7.56 -0.24 11.92
C VAL A 679 7.00 -1.36 11.05
N LEU A 680 7.84 -2.33 10.66
CA LEU A 680 7.52 -3.55 9.92
C LEU A 680 8.20 -4.77 10.56
N GLY A 681 7.59 -5.95 10.40
CA GLY A 681 8.12 -7.20 10.96
C GLY A 681 9.17 -7.87 10.07
N HIS A 682 9.16 -7.61 8.76
CA HIS A 682 10.04 -8.27 7.79
C HIS A 682 10.60 -7.24 6.79
N ASP A 683 11.76 -7.55 6.20
CA ASP A 683 12.40 -6.77 5.15
C ASP A 683 11.98 -7.19 3.73
N LEU A 684 12.52 -6.54 2.70
CA LEU A 684 12.18 -6.84 1.30
C LEU A 684 12.59 -8.25 0.86
N ALA A 685 13.62 -8.84 1.48
CA ALA A 685 14.03 -10.21 1.23
C ALA A 685 13.25 -11.24 2.08
N GLY A 686 12.29 -10.80 2.91
CA GLY A 686 11.54 -11.65 3.84
C GLY A 686 12.31 -11.96 5.13
N GLY A 687 13.46 -11.32 5.36
CA GLY A 687 14.21 -11.44 6.60
C GLY A 687 13.47 -10.77 7.75
N VAL A 688 13.50 -11.36 8.95
CA VAL A 688 12.84 -10.77 10.13
C VAL A 688 13.58 -9.51 10.57
N ARG A 689 12.85 -8.40 10.75
CA ARG A 689 13.37 -7.20 11.39
C ARG A 689 13.41 -7.44 12.91
N PRO A 690 14.51 -7.09 13.61
CA PRO A 690 14.64 -7.33 15.05
C PRO A 690 13.46 -6.76 15.86
N ALA A 691 12.90 -7.48 16.83
CA ALA A 691 11.77 -6.96 17.61
C ALA A 691 12.17 -5.81 18.58
N GLY A 692 13.47 -5.57 18.76
CA GLY A 692 14.02 -4.48 19.56
C GLY A 692 15.46 -4.14 19.15
N GLY A 693 15.90 -2.94 19.51
CA GLY A 693 17.21 -2.39 19.11
C GLY A 693 17.10 -1.43 17.93
N ASP A 694 18.23 -0.86 17.52
CA ASP A 694 18.26 0.10 16.41
C ASP A 694 18.25 -0.60 15.04
N HIS A 695 17.42 -0.13 14.11
CA HIS A 695 17.15 -0.70 12.80
C HIS A 695 17.79 0.07 11.66
N ALA A 696 18.06 -0.62 10.57
CA ALA A 696 18.48 -0.03 9.31
C ALA A 696 17.40 0.83 8.64
N ALA A 697 17.84 1.94 8.05
CA ALA A 697 17.13 2.61 6.98
C ALA A 697 17.19 1.77 5.69
N GLY A 698 16.19 1.92 4.84
CA GLY A 698 16.04 1.19 3.59
C GLY A 698 15.27 -0.13 3.70
N ALA A 699 15.14 -0.78 2.55
CA ALA A 699 14.30 -1.94 2.31
C ALA A 699 14.84 -3.24 2.89
N TYR A 700 16.11 -3.25 3.27
CA TYR A 700 16.83 -4.42 3.78
C TYR A 700 17.34 -4.18 5.21
N THR A 701 17.59 -5.28 5.92
CA THR A 701 18.12 -5.24 7.30
C THR A 701 19.62 -5.10 7.43
#